data_AF-G1XPJ9-F1
#
_entry.id   AF-G1XPJ9-F1
#
_cell.length_a   1.000
_cell.length_b   1.000
_cell.length_c   1.000
_cell.angle_alpha   90.00
_cell.angle_beta   90.00
_cell.angle_gamma   90.00
#
_symmetry.space_group_name_H-M   'P 1'
#
loop_
_entity.id
_entity.type
_entity.pdbx_description
1 polymer ?
#
loop_
_entity_poly.entity_id
_entity_poly.type
_entity_poly.pdbx_seq_one_letter_code
_entity_poly.pdbx_strand_id
1 'polypeptide(L)'
;MATDNLKDRPRCSTCSRNGLDCHYAETKPTKKDQTISKIYSSIYRLEKKIEDVATLIRQQSDPQSDLHVHIQSPSDLGAIDLPSEVAQKGRLSIADVLNTSPSLTKAQVGANANIFTPVPTAHTSHLTQEAKRMSFSAHKILQWPAIQALLPDFLQGLDLVEDYVTKLEAARPPLPFDVPMTSGYGTTRSPGKQDWLHSLPLSVIRGLTEAYFNTFNTSNPILDRGYFYTATLSVAMESGFGYNIESCILLIVLALGCMAVTAHKEAGFPLFPLRGEEADGMMGFVPPDWAEVTEEAEGMPSGLRFLNEQRRRIGFLICGMGLEYVQCHLLVGLYYAQAVRVLDHWNMIHKAAVGCLMLLNGSKAELMDWDAWESDMLARVFWNTLMFESILVQELDVPPSGLTDYEEIVPLPKFPSYASPSSLASSPVEDTESNYQYHFLAQAAHRKLLNRMRNSVYSYESDMTQFPSIALSRELQLQLDLWRSHHPPFIQQDPQNSHSPLSPTKLASHVMTAMLHGRYLVGKHLMRRPFVYKALHTPAEEIISPDVLDEVRSCLESSLDWPQITGVFERARTAVPIKFGFGSQFMGQLLLLKGVEMSIREEVRACLPVGWEQWVEKVLGYFRDMAPKSPTLARDLYILEALYSK
;
A
#
# COMPACT_ATOMS: atom_id res chain seq x y z
N MET A 1 -27.17 -3.15 -25.97
CA MET A 1 -26.94 -3.49 -27.39
C MET A 1 -26.01 -2.42 -27.94
N ALA A 2 -24.70 -2.66 -27.85
CA ALA A 2 -23.70 -1.87 -28.55
C ALA A 2 -23.26 -2.71 -29.75
N THR A 3 -23.56 -2.22 -30.94
CA THR A 3 -23.00 -2.74 -32.19
C THR A 3 -21.56 -2.26 -32.28
N ASP A 4 -20.61 -3.08 -31.84
CA ASP A 4 -19.20 -2.86 -32.15
C ASP A 4 -19.03 -2.89 -33.68
N ASN A 5 -18.50 -1.80 -34.22
CA ASN A 5 -18.18 -1.67 -35.64
C ASN A 5 -17.07 -2.67 -36.02
N LEU A 6 -17.46 -3.89 -36.37
CA LEU A 6 -16.61 -4.95 -36.95
C LEU A 6 -16.04 -4.61 -38.35
N LYS A 7 -16.24 -3.39 -38.86
CA LYS A 7 -15.90 -3.00 -40.23
C LYS A 7 -14.51 -2.37 -40.43
N ASP A 8 -13.77 -2.05 -39.36
CA ASP A 8 -12.49 -1.31 -39.47
C ASP A 8 -11.21 -2.14 -39.21
N ARG A 9 -11.28 -3.48 -39.19
CA ARG A 9 -10.05 -4.31 -39.14
C ARG A 9 -9.46 -4.50 -40.54
N PRO A 10 -8.16 -4.23 -40.76
CA PRO A 10 -7.54 -4.39 -42.08
C PRO A 10 -7.58 -5.85 -42.54
N ARG A 11 -7.74 -6.04 -43.86
CA ARG A 11 -7.73 -7.38 -44.48
C ARG A 11 -6.35 -8.02 -44.30
N CYS A 12 -6.29 -9.28 -43.86
CA CYS A 12 -5.02 -9.99 -43.78
C CYS A 12 -4.42 -10.21 -45.18
N SER A 13 -3.10 -10.35 -45.27
CA SER A 13 -2.37 -10.46 -46.55
C SER A 13 -2.88 -11.60 -47.44
N THR A 14 -3.30 -12.72 -46.84
CA THR A 14 -3.84 -13.88 -47.55
C THR A 14 -5.23 -13.61 -48.14
N CYS A 15 -6.15 -13.01 -47.37
CA CYS A 15 -7.49 -12.66 -47.86
C CYS A 15 -7.43 -11.54 -48.91
N SER A 16 -6.51 -10.58 -48.74
CA SER A 16 -6.30 -9.50 -49.70
C SER A 16 -5.76 -10.00 -51.04
N ARG A 17 -4.91 -11.04 -51.03
CA ARG A 17 -4.35 -11.64 -52.25
C ARG A 17 -5.35 -12.48 -53.03
N ASN A 18 -6.32 -13.08 -52.34
CA ASN A 18 -7.28 -14.00 -52.93
C ASN A 18 -8.67 -13.37 -53.20
N GLY A 19 -8.84 -12.08 -52.93
CA GLY A 19 -10.12 -11.37 -53.14
C GLY A 19 -11.25 -11.83 -52.22
N LEU A 20 -10.91 -12.40 -51.06
CA LEU A 20 -11.88 -12.96 -50.11
C LEU A 20 -12.16 -11.99 -48.96
N ASP A 21 -13.38 -12.03 -48.41
CA ASP A 21 -13.73 -11.26 -47.21
C ASP A 21 -13.16 -11.91 -45.95
N CYS A 22 -12.61 -11.08 -45.06
CA CYS A 22 -11.85 -11.53 -43.90
C CYS A 22 -12.75 -11.54 -42.65
N HIS A 23 -13.18 -12.73 -42.22
CA HIS A 23 -13.93 -12.90 -40.98
C HIS A 23 -13.01 -13.27 -39.82
N TYR A 24 -12.79 -12.33 -38.90
CA TYR A 24 -12.07 -12.59 -37.66
C TYR A 24 -13.03 -13.17 -36.62
N ALA A 25 -12.70 -14.34 -36.07
CA ALA A 25 -13.45 -14.91 -34.96
C ALA A 25 -13.29 -14.03 -33.71
N GLU A 26 -14.38 -13.78 -33.00
CA GLU A 26 -14.33 -13.16 -31.67
C GLU A 26 -13.46 -14.02 -30.76
N THR A 27 -12.44 -13.41 -30.15
CA THR A 27 -11.58 -14.06 -29.17
C THR A 27 -12.44 -14.54 -28.00
N LYS A 28 -12.60 -15.86 -27.86
CA LYS A 28 -13.28 -16.44 -26.71
C LYS A 28 -12.53 -16.03 -25.43
N PRO A 29 -13.21 -15.54 -24.39
CA PRO A 29 -12.57 -15.17 -23.13
C PRO A 29 -11.82 -16.37 -22.57
N THR A 30 -10.54 -16.16 -22.25
CA THR A 30 -9.68 -17.22 -21.71
C THR A 30 -10.21 -17.68 -20.35
N LYS A 31 -9.81 -18.88 -19.88
CA LYS A 31 -10.14 -19.33 -18.51
C LYS A 31 -9.71 -18.31 -17.45
N LYS A 32 -8.66 -17.53 -17.72
CA LYS A 32 -8.15 -16.43 -16.89
C LYS A 32 -9.15 -15.27 -16.83
N ASP A 33 -9.68 -14.81 -17.96
CA ASP A 33 -10.67 -13.72 -18.03
C ASP A 33 -11.97 -14.08 -17.29
N GLN A 34 -12.37 -15.35 -17.35
CA GLN A 34 -13.54 -15.86 -16.63
C GLN A 34 -13.32 -15.93 -15.12
N THR A 35 -12.12 -16.31 -14.67
CA THR A 35 -11.78 -16.33 -13.25
C THR A 35 -11.65 -14.92 -12.69
N ILE A 36 -11.01 -14.01 -13.43
CA ILE A 36 -10.92 -12.58 -13.10
C ILE A 36 -12.32 -11.97 -12.95
N SER A 37 -13.21 -12.20 -13.93
CA SER A 37 -14.58 -11.68 -13.90
C SER A 37 -15.41 -12.25 -12.74
N LYS A 38 -15.23 -13.53 -12.40
CA LYS A 38 -15.87 -14.16 -11.23
C LYS A 38 -15.40 -13.56 -9.90
N ILE A 39 -14.11 -13.28 -9.75
CA ILE A 39 -13.55 -12.72 -8.52
C ILE A 39 -13.96 -11.25 -8.35
N TYR A 40 -13.90 -10.44 -9.42
CA TYR A 40 -14.45 -9.07 -9.40
C TYR A 40 -15.93 -9.05 -9.00
N SER A 41 -16.73 -9.99 -9.52
CA SER A 41 -18.14 -10.10 -9.15
C SER A 41 -18.37 -10.44 -7.67
N SER A 42 -17.46 -11.19 -7.05
CA SER A 42 -17.56 -11.55 -5.63
C SER A 42 -17.10 -10.43 -4.70
N ILE A 43 -16.01 -9.73 -5.04
CA ILE A 43 -15.53 -8.55 -4.31
C ILE A 43 -16.58 -7.43 -4.35
N TYR A 44 -17.23 -7.21 -5.49
CA TYR A 44 -18.27 -6.18 -5.62
C TYR A 44 -19.59 -6.56 -4.93
N ARG A 45 -19.97 -7.84 -4.98
CA ARG A 45 -21.14 -8.34 -4.23
C ARG A 45 -20.96 -8.19 -2.72
N LEU A 46 -19.71 -8.19 -2.23
CA LEU A 46 -19.36 -7.84 -0.86
C LEU A 46 -19.56 -6.34 -0.61
N GLU A 47 -18.97 -5.46 -1.43
CA GLU A 47 -19.11 -4.00 -1.28
C GLU A 47 -20.58 -3.56 -1.18
N LYS A 48 -21.44 -4.06 -2.09
CA LYS A 48 -22.87 -3.76 -2.07
C LYS A 48 -23.62 -4.32 -0.85
N LYS A 49 -23.39 -5.58 -0.48
CA LYS A 49 -24.00 -6.17 0.72
C LYS A 49 -23.53 -5.49 2.00
N ILE A 50 -22.30 -4.98 2.00
CA ILE A 50 -21.69 -4.28 3.13
C ILE A 50 -22.30 -2.87 3.30
N GLU A 51 -22.65 -2.18 2.22
CA GLU A 51 -23.41 -0.92 2.28
C GLU A 51 -24.84 -1.14 2.78
N ASP A 52 -25.52 -2.18 2.28
CA ASP A 52 -26.87 -2.55 2.69
C ASP A 52 -26.92 -2.91 4.20
N VAL A 53 -25.91 -3.61 4.72
CA VAL A 53 -25.84 -3.95 6.16
C VAL A 53 -25.42 -2.74 7.01
N ALA A 54 -24.49 -1.91 6.54
CA ALA A 54 -24.08 -0.69 7.27
C ALA A 54 -25.19 0.38 7.32
N THR A 55 -26.10 0.40 6.35
CA THR A 55 -27.31 1.24 6.37
C THR A 55 -28.37 0.68 7.31
N LEU A 56 -28.58 -0.64 7.30
CA LEU A 56 -29.49 -1.32 8.25
C LEU A 56 -29.06 -1.15 9.72
N ILE A 57 -27.76 -1.20 10.01
CA ILE A 57 -27.26 -0.99 11.38
C ILE A 57 -27.44 0.47 11.81
N ARG A 58 -27.18 1.44 10.92
CA ARG A 58 -27.45 2.86 11.19
C ARG A 58 -28.92 3.13 11.51
N GLN A 59 -29.83 2.40 10.87
CA GLN A 59 -31.27 2.45 11.15
C GLN A 59 -31.67 1.74 12.45
N GLN A 60 -30.91 0.75 12.91
CA GLN A 60 -31.16 0.05 14.19
C GLN A 60 -30.56 0.77 15.41
N SER A 61 -29.56 1.62 15.22
CA SER A 61 -28.94 2.41 16.29
C SER A 61 -29.65 3.74 16.58
N ASP A 62 -30.79 4.02 15.95
CA ASP A 62 -31.62 5.20 16.20
C ASP A 62 -32.84 4.82 17.09
N PRO A 63 -32.87 5.18 18.39
CA PRO A 63 -33.92 4.70 19.31
C PRO A 63 -35.27 5.44 19.20
N GLN A 64 -35.59 6.10 18.08
CA GLN A 64 -36.76 6.99 17.98
C GLN A 64 -37.64 6.81 16.73
N SER A 65 -37.88 5.58 16.28
CA SER A 65 -39.00 5.36 15.34
C SER A 65 -39.84 4.14 15.68
N ASP A 66 -40.47 4.18 16.85
CA ASP A 66 -41.75 3.51 17.07
C ASP A 66 -42.86 4.56 17.17
N LEU A 67 -43.96 4.31 16.45
CA LEU A 67 -45.26 5.01 16.44
C LEU A 67 -45.38 6.29 15.58
N HIS A 68 -45.88 6.13 14.35
CA HIS A 68 -47.27 6.55 14.07
C HIS A 68 -47.83 5.91 12.80
N VAL A 69 -48.71 4.94 13.01
CA VAL A 69 -49.71 4.51 12.03
C VAL A 69 -50.68 5.67 11.83
N HIS A 70 -50.78 6.19 10.59
CA HIS A 70 -51.97 6.92 10.18
C HIS A 70 -52.49 6.42 8.84
N ILE A 71 -53.65 5.78 8.95
CA ILE A 71 -54.53 5.31 7.89
C ILE A 71 -55.21 6.54 7.29
N GLN A 72 -55.06 6.79 5.99
CA GLN A 72 -56.09 7.44 5.18
C GLN A 72 -56.12 6.83 3.78
N SER A 73 -57.32 6.38 3.40
CA SER A 73 -57.69 5.67 2.16
C SER A 73 -58.25 6.67 1.11
N PRO A 74 -58.81 6.26 -0.04
CA PRO A 74 -58.26 6.59 -1.36
C PRO A 74 -59.22 7.37 -2.26
N SER A 75 -58.73 8.18 -3.22
CA SER A 75 -59.51 8.65 -4.40
C SER A 75 -58.56 9.27 -5.42
N ASP A 76 -58.32 8.61 -6.56
CA ASP A 76 -59.04 8.90 -7.82
C ASP A 76 -58.37 8.23 -9.03
N LEU A 77 -59.22 7.60 -9.84
CA LEU A 77 -58.92 6.89 -11.07
C LEU A 77 -58.75 7.84 -12.25
N GLY A 78 -57.80 7.52 -13.12
CA GLY A 78 -57.71 8.00 -14.49
C GLY A 78 -56.82 7.08 -15.33
N ALA A 79 -57.44 6.08 -15.95
CA ALA A 79 -56.81 5.09 -16.81
C ALA A 79 -56.26 5.69 -18.12
N ILE A 80 -55.29 5.02 -18.76
CA ILE A 80 -55.35 4.53 -20.16
C ILE A 80 -54.11 3.67 -20.48
N ASP A 81 -54.41 2.42 -20.82
CA ASP A 81 -53.82 1.43 -21.73
C ASP A 81 -52.30 1.21 -21.88
N LEU A 82 -51.92 -0.01 -21.49
CA LEU A 82 -50.69 -0.72 -21.83
C LEU A 82 -51.01 -1.82 -22.85
N PRO A 83 -50.25 -2.00 -23.95
CA PRO A 83 -50.16 -3.29 -24.61
C PRO A 83 -48.97 -4.07 -24.06
N SER A 84 -49.25 -5.32 -23.68
CA SER A 84 -48.27 -6.37 -23.39
C SER A 84 -47.69 -6.91 -24.69
N GLU A 85 -46.37 -7.11 -24.78
CA GLU A 85 -45.76 -8.41 -25.11
C GLU A 85 -44.21 -8.37 -25.10
N VAL A 86 -43.66 -9.22 -24.23
CA VAL A 86 -42.56 -10.18 -24.45
C VAL A 86 -41.16 -9.68 -24.89
N ALA A 87 -40.30 -9.60 -23.87
CA ALA A 87 -38.95 -10.16 -23.79
C ALA A 87 -37.97 -10.05 -24.98
N GLN A 88 -36.88 -9.30 -24.74
CA GLN A 88 -35.53 -9.81 -24.99
C GLN A 88 -34.51 -9.15 -24.04
N LYS A 89 -33.99 -9.97 -23.11
CA LYS A 89 -32.88 -9.65 -22.20
C LYS A 89 -31.60 -9.39 -23.02
N GLY A 90 -31.24 -8.13 -23.23
CA GLY A 90 -29.87 -7.73 -23.54
C GLY A 90 -29.06 -7.67 -22.25
N ARG A 91 -28.04 -8.52 -22.11
CA ARG A 91 -27.09 -8.50 -20.99
C ARG A 91 -26.35 -7.15 -20.98
N LEU A 92 -26.49 -6.40 -19.89
CA LEU A 92 -25.61 -5.28 -19.55
C LEU A 92 -24.23 -5.84 -19.14
N SER A 93 -23.15 -5.17 -19.52
CA SER A 93 -21.79 -5.56 -19.11
C SER A 93 -21.62 -5.27 -17.62
N ILE A 94 -20.93 -6.14 -16.89
CA ILE A 94 -20.72 -6.00 -15.44
C ILE A 94 -19.89 -4.74 -15.12
N ALA A 95 -19.06 -4.26 -16.05
CA ALA A 95 -18.36 -2.97 -15.92
C ALA A 95 -19.32 -1.77 -15.80
N ASP A 96 -20.50 -1.84 -16.45
CA ASP A 96 -21.52 -0.78 -16.41
C ASP A 96 -22.26 -0.73 -15.06
N VAL A 97 -22.23 -1.84 -14.31
CA VAL A 97 -22.89 -1.99 -13.01
C VAL A 97 -21.93 -1.67 -11.85
N LEU A 98 -20.61 -1.70 -12.10
CA LEU A 98 -19.54 -1.43 -11.11
C LEU A 98 -19.31 0.07 -10.85
N ASN A 99 -19.70 0.95 -11.77
CA ASN A 99 -19.43 2.39 -11.69
C ASN A 99 -20.68 3.24 -11.34
N THR A 100 -21.83 2.62 -11.05
CA THR A 100 -23.06 3.35 -10.73
C THR A 100 -23.41 3.26 -9.24
N SER A 101 -23.05 4.30 -8.49
CA SER A 101 -23.74 4.64 -7.22
C SER A 101 -24.98 5.50 -7.51
N PRO A 102 -26.06 5.41 -6.73
CA PRO A 102 -27.21 6.29 -6.90
C PRO A 102 -26.83 7.73 -6.50
N SER A 103 -27.10 8.67 -7.40
CA SER A 103 -26.92 10.09 -7.14
C SER A 103 -27.81 10.54 -5.98
N LEU A 104 -27.21 10.90 -4.84
CA LEU A 104 -27.85 11.77 -3.87
C LEU A 104 -27.86 13.18 -4.46
N THR A 105 -29.05 13.65 -4.84
CA THR A 105 -29.30 15.02 -5.26
C THR A 105 -28.87 15.98 -4.15
N LYS A 106 -27.67 16.57 -4.30
CA LYS A 106 -27.29 17.78 -3.55
C LYS A 106 -28.25 18.89 -3.96
N ALA A 107 -29.02 19.37 -2.99
CA ALA A 107 -29.83 20.57 -3.12
C ALA A 107 -28.96 21.74 -3.61
N GLN A 108 -29.50 22.49 -4.57
CA GLN A 108 -28.89 23.65 -5.18
C GLN A 108 -28.44 24.67 -4.12
N VAL A 109 -27.14 24.95 -4.08
CA VAL A 109 -26.62 26.22 -3.57
C VAL A 109 -25.79 26.85 -4.68
N GLY A 110 -26.17 28.08 -5.02
CA GLY A 110 -25.86 28.73 -6.29
C GLY A 110 -24.38 28.90 -6.59
N ALA A 111 -24.12 28.94 -7.89
CA ALA A 111 -22.85 29.29 -8.50
C ALA A 111 -22.29 30.60 -7.94
N ASN A 112 -21.02 30.57 -7.52
CA ASN A 112 -20.05 31.60 -7.86
C ASN A 112 -18.64 31.00 -7.78
N ALA A 113 -17.94 31.09 -8.91
CA ALA A 113 -16.56 30.72 -9.07
C ALA A 113 -15.67 31.57 -8.15
N ASN A 114 -14.68 30.95 -7.50
CA ASN A 114 -13.42 31.62 -7.20
C ASN A 114 -12.25 30.64 -7.26
N ILE A 115 -11.26 31.10 -8.01
CA ILE A 115 -10.00 30.47 -8.40
C ILE A 115 -8.99 30.73 -7.27
N PHE A 116 -8.18 29.73 -6.93
CA PHE A 116 -6.95 29.77 -6.10
C PHE A 116 -6.92 30.74 -4.90
N THR A 117 -7.08 30.21 -3.69
CA THR A 117 -6.32 30.61 -2.49
C THR A 117 -6.48 29.52 -1.41
N PRO A 118 -5.41 29.08 -0.71
CA PRO A 118 -5.55 28.30 0.51
C PRO A 118 -5.92 29.27 1.63
N VAL A 119 -7.20 29.32 2.00
CA VAL A 119 -7.64 30.03 3.20
C VAL A 119 -7.45 29.07 4.39
N PRO A 120 -6.84 29.52 5.51
CA PRO A 120 -6.72 28.69 6.71
C PRO A 120 -8.13 28.29 7.16
N THR A 121 -8.32 27.04 7.54
CA THR A 121 -9.55 26.56 8.16
C THR A 121 -9.81 27.34 9.44
N ALA A 122 -10.54 28.44 9.32
CA ALA A 122 -11.12 29.14 10.45
C ALA A 122 -12.20 28.23 11.02
N HIS A 123 -12.07 27.91 12.30
CA HIS A 123 -13.07 27.26 13.11
C HIS A 123 -14.45 27.90 12.89
N THR A 124 -15.35 27.20 12.22
CA THR A 124 -16.78 27.46 12.31
C THR A 124 -17.29 26.74 13.54
N SER A 125 -17.30 27.47 14.66
CA SER A 125 -18.03 27.12 15.87
C SER A 125 -19.54 27.12 15.57
N HIS A 126 -20.06 25.96 15.21
CA HIS A 126 -21.43 25.58 15.51
C HIS A 126 -21.38 24.45 16.54
N LEU A 127 -22.10 24.62 17.64
CA LEU A 127 -22.19 23.73 18.81
C LEU A 127 -22.78 22.36 18.45
N THR A 128 -21.99 21.51 17.80
CA THR A 128 -22.12 20.05 17.85
C THR A 128 -20.95 19.55 18.69
N GLN A 129 -21.20 18.78 19.74
CA GLN A 129 -20.15 18.11 20.52
C GLN A 129 -19.20 17.41 19.54
N GLU A 130 -17.97 17.90 19.40
CA GLU A 130 -16.98 17.30 18.52
C GLU A 130 -16.72 15.87 18.99
N ALA A 131 -16.98 14.88 18.13
CA ALA A 131 -16.64 13.48 18.40
C ALA A 131 -15.16 13.39 18.78
N LYS A 132 -14.87 12.85 19.96
CA LYS A 132 -13.49 12.60 20.39
C LYS A 132 -12.93 11.49 19.51
N ARG A 133 -11.72 11.70 18.98
CA ARG A 133 -11.05 10.74 18.10
C ARG A 133 -9.83 10.15 18.80
N MET A 134 -9.82 8.84 19.00
CA MET A 134 -8.61 8.14 19.40
C MET A 134 -7.65 8.12 18.22
N SER A 135 -6.36 8.34 18.48
CA SER A 135 -5.35 8.34 17.42
C SER A 135 -5.21 6.95 16.77
N PHE A 136 -5.02 6.95 15.45
CA PHE A 136 -4.67 5.75 14.71
C PHE A 136 -3.16 5.44 14.74
N SER A 137 -2.32 6.41 15.12
CA SER A 137 -0.87 6.21 15.26
C SER A 137 -0.54 5.23 16.38
N ALA A 138 0.42 4.34 16.12
CA ALA A 138 0.97 3.45 17.14
C ALA A 138 1.87 4.20 18.14
N HIS A 139 2.65 5.19 17.70
CA HIS A 139 3.48 6.00 18.61
C HIS A 139 2.63 6.84 19.58
N LYS A 140 1.44 7.31 19.17
CA LYS A 140 0.53 8.06 20.05
C LYS A 140 -0.07 7.20 21.19
N ILE A 141 0.17 5.87 21.21
CA ILE A 141 -0.13 5.01 22.39
C ILE A 141 0.72 5.43 23.59
N LEU A 142 1.93 5.97 23.39
CA LEU A 142 2.74 6.52 24.47
C LEU A 142 1.98 7.57 25.28
N GLN A 143 1.06 8.30 24.66
CA GLN A 143 0.29 9.38 25.32
C GLN A 143 -0.85 8.85 26.19
N TRP A 144 -1.14 7.54 26.17
CA TRP A 144 -2.19 6.97 26.97
C TRP A 144 -1.84 7.09 28.47
N PRO A 145 -2.77 7.55 29.33
CA PRO A 145 -2.50 7.69 30.77
C PRO A 145 -1.92 6.43 31.42
N ALA A 146 -2.47 5.26 31.08
CA ALA A 146 -1.99 3.98 31.59
C ALA A 146 -0.54 3.66 31.16
N ILE A 147 -0.09 4.17 30.02
CA ILE A 147 1.29 3.96 29.52
C ILE A 147 2.24 5.01 30.09
N GLN A 148 1.81 6.28 30.16
CA GLN A 148 2.60 7.35 30.80
C GLN A 148 2.94 7.02 32.26
N ALA A 149 2.02 6.41 33.00
CA ALA A 149 2.24 5.97 34.38
C ALA A 149 3.32 4.89 34.53
N LEU A 150 3.70 4.20 33.44
CA LEU A 150 4.73 3.15 33.46
C LEU A 150 6.11 3.68 33.04
N LEU A 151 6.18 4.86 32.42
CA LEU A 151 7.44 5.43 31.99
C LEU A 151 8.27 5.87 33.21
N PRO A 152 9.59 5.63 33.24
CA PRO A 152 10.49 6.20 34.25
C PRO A 152 10.45 7.73 34.27
N ASP A 153 10.71 8.35 35.42
CA ASP A 153 10.66 9.82 35.62
C ASP A 153 11.48 10.62 34.59
N PHE A 154 12.62 10.09 34.13
CA PHE A 154 13.45 10.77 33.12
C PHE A 154 12.86 10.73 31.70
N LEU A 155 11.89 9.85 31.45
CA LEU A 155 11.08 9.82 30.23
C LEU A 155 9.75 10.56 30.41
N GLN A 156 9.24 10.64 31.64
CA GLN A 156 8.07 11.46 31.96
C GLN A 156 8.38 12.95 31.69
N GLY A 157 7.53 13.62 30.92
CA GLY A 157 7.69 15.05 30.64
C GLY A 157 8.82 15.43 29.67
N LEU A 158 9.53 14.47 29.06
CA LEU A 158 10.23 14.77 27.79
C LEU A 158 9.20 15.26 26.77
N ASP A 159 9.62 16.08 25.79
CA ASP A 159 8.88 16.38 24.54
C ASP A 159 8.63 15.11 23.68
N LEU A 160 8.40 13.94 24.29
CA LEU A 160 7.51 12.90 23.79
C LEU A 160 6.08 13.44 23.57
N VAL A 161 5.79 14.61 24.17
CA VAL A 161 4.67 15.52 23.89
C VAL A 161 4.72 15.94 22.42
N GLU A 162 3.98 15.19 21.60
CA GLU A 162 3.70 15.39 20.17
C GLU A 162 4.95 15.56 19.27
N ASP A 163 4.99 14.74 18.22
CA ASP A 163 5.90 14.88 17.08
C ASP A 163 7.38 14.59 17.32
N TYR A 164 7.80 13.91 18.40
CA TYR A 164 9.22 13.54 18.57
C TYR A 164 9.75 12.76 17.37
N VAL A 165 8.93 11.87 16.80
CA VAL A 165 9.22 11.11 15.58
C VAL A 165 9.61 12.04 14.44
N THR A 166 8.77 13.06 14.19
CA THR A 166 8.93 14.02 13.09
C THR A 166 10.08 14.98 13.36
N LYS A 167 10.24 15.45 14.61
CA LYS A 167 11.35 16.31 15.04
C LYS A 167 12.71 15.60 14.85
N LEU A 168 12.81 14.34 15.27
CA LEU A 168 14.05 13.56 15.13
C LEU A 168 14.41 13.31 13.66
N GLU A 169 13.43 12.94 12.84
CA GLU A 169 13.68 12.69 11.41
C GLU A 169 13.88 13.99 10.62
N ALA A 170 13.29 15.11 11.05
CA ALA A 170 13.55 16.43 10.46
C ALA A 170 14.96 16.96 10.79
N ALA A 171 15.48 16.64 11.97
CA ALA A 171 16.85 16.97 12.36
C ALA A 171 17.91 16.05 11.71
N ARG A 172 17.49 14.99 11.02
CA ARG A 172 18.39 14.01 10.43
C ARG A 172 19.19 14.61 9.27
N PRO A 173 20.54 14.43 9.24
CA PRO A 173 21.34 14.90 8.12
C PRO A 173 20.88 14.31 6.77
N PRO A 174 20.99 15.08 5.67
CA PRO A 174 20.69 14.57 4.33
C PRO A 174 21.66 13.45 3.95
N LEU A 175 21.25 12.59 3.01
CA LEU A 175 22.17 11.61 2.43
C LEU A 175 23.36 12.31 1.74
N PRO A 176 24.60 11.81 1.91
CA PRO A 176 25.78 12.37 1.25
C PRO A 176 25.59 12.44 -0.26
N PHE A 177 26.01 13.55 -0.85
CA PHE A 177 26.00 13.76 -2.31
C PHE A 177 27.29 13.25 -2.98
N ASP A 178 28.42 13.28 -2.25
CA ASP A 178 29.71 12.77 -2.70
C ASP A 178 30.01 11.41 -2.06
N VAL A 179 29.76 10.33 -2.81
CA VAL A 179 30.08 8.97 -2.37
C VAL A 179 31.33 8.48 -3.11
N PRO A 180 32.42 8.15 -2.42
CA PRO A 180 33.63 7.62 -3.06
C PRO A 180 33.36 6.22 -3.64
N MET A 181 33.86 5.97 -4.85
CA MET A 181 33.78 4.65 -5.47
C MET A 181 34.76 3.69 -4.80
N THR A 182 34.28 2.54 -4.33
CA THR A 182 35.05 1.59 -3.51
C THR A 182 36.02 0.69 -4.29
N SER A 183 35.87 0.50 -5.62
CA SER A 183 36.84 -0.28 -6.42
C SER A 183 36.78 -0.09 -7.96
N GLY A 184 37.94 -0.29 -8.62
CA GLY A 184 38.11 -0.83 -9.98
C GLY A 184 37.87 0.06 -11.20
N TYR A 185 36.67 0.59 -11.37
CA TYR A 185 36.23 1.27 -12.61
C TYR A 185 36.73 2.71 -12.76
N GLY A 186 37.89 3.02 -12.20
CA GLY A 186 38.42 4.39 -12.14
C GLY A 186 39.77 4.51 -11.46
N THR A 187 40.70 3.58 -11.71
CA THR A 187 42.12 3.78 -11.35
C THR A 187 42.83 4.68 -12.36
N THR A 188 42.35 5.90 -12.52
CA THR A 188 43.23 7.02 -12.87
C THR A 188 42.76 8.25 -12.10
N ARG A 189 43.69 8.92 -11.42
CA ARG A 189 43.53 10.29 -10.94
C ARG A 189 43.36 11.22 -12.16
N SER A 190 42.20 11.15 -12.81
CA SER A 190 41.78 12.09 -13.85
C SER A 190 40.85 13.14 -13.21
N PRO A 191 40.85 14.39 -13.67
CA PRO A 191 39.90 15.42 -13.23
C PRO A 191 38.44 15.13 -13.62
N GLY A 192 38.14 13.99 -14.26
CA GLY A 192 36.81 13.62 -14.73
C GLY A 192 36.06 12.72 -13.76
N LYS A 193 35.60 13.25 -12.61
CA LYS A 193 34.62 12.57 -11.72
C LYS A 193 33.25 12.32 -12.39
N GLN A 194 33.03 12.78 -13.64
CA GLN A 194 31.70 12.94 -14.24
C GLN A 194 31.25 11.81 -15.20
N ASP A 195 32.12 10.96 -15.73
CA ASP A 195 31.75 10.06 -16.86
C ASP A 195 31.60 8.56 -16.51
N TRP A 196 31.60 8.18 -15.23
CA TRP A 196 31.46 6.76 -14.85
C TRP A 196 30.13 6.14 -15.34
N LEU A 197 29.05 6.92 -15.38
CA LEU A 197 27.75 6.49 -15.90
C LEU A 197 27.82 6.08 -17.38
N HIS A 198 28.56 6.83 -18.20
CA HIS A 198 28.73 6.54 -19.62
C HIS A 198 29.59 5.28 -19.86
N SER A 199 30.41 4.90 -18.89
CA SER A 199 31.25 3.70 -18.94
C SER A 199 30.55 2.43 -18.44
N LEU A 200 29.30 2.53 -17.96
CA LEU A 200 28.57 1.37 -17.43
C LEU A 200 28.28 0.34 -18.53
N PRO A 201 28.71 -0.93 -18.36
CA PRO A 201 28.36 -1.98 -19.32
C PRO A 201 26.85 -2.22 -19.38
N LEU A 202 26.33 -2.49 -20.58
CA LEU A 202 24.91 -2.81 -20.78
C LEU A 202 24.44 -4.03 -19.96
N SER A 203 25.34 -4.97 -19.63
CA SER A 203 25.05 -6.11 -18.77
C SER A 203 24.71 -5.68 -17.34
N VAL A 204 25.37 -4.64 -16.81
CA VAL A 204 25.07 -4.07 -15.49
C VAL A 204 23.70 -3.41 -15.50
N ILE A 205 23.44 -2.57 -16.51
CA ILE A 205 22.16 -1.87 -16.66
C ILE A 205 21.02 -2.89 -16.73
N ARG A 206 21.12 -3.89 -17.62
CA ARG A 206 20.11 -4.95 -17.75
C ARG A 206 19.94 -5.76 -16.48
N GLY A 207 21.04 -6.15 -15.83
CA GLY A 207 21.01 -6.94 -14.60
C GLY A 207 20.32 -6.22 -13.45
N LEU A 208 20.62 -4.93 -13.27
CA LEU A 208 19.99 -4.10 -12.22
C LEU A 208 18.52 -3.79 -12.54
N THR A 209 18.17 -3.47 -13.79
CA THR A 209 16.77 -3.23 -14.16
C THR A 209 15.94 -4.49 -13.98
N GLU A 210 16.47 -5.66 -14.35
CA GLU A 210 15.80 -6.94 -14.15
C GLU A 210 15.64 -7.28 -12.65
N ALA A 211 16.67 -7.06 -11.84
CA ALA A 211 16.59 -7.24 -10.38
C ALA A 211 15.49 -6.36 -9.76
N TYR A 212 15.36 -5.09 -10.20
CA TYR A 212 14.28 -4.20 -9.78
C TYR A 212 12.90 -4.77 -10.15
N PHE A 213 12.68 -5.14 -11.42
CA PHE A 213 11.38 -5.61 -11.89
C PHE A 213 10.97 -6.91 -11.21
N ASN A 214 11.92 -7.79 -10.90
CA ASN A 214 11.67 -9.08 -10.26
C ASN A 214 11.48 -8.98 -8.73
N THR A 215 11.70 -7.81 -8.11
CA THR A 215 11.70 -7.65 -6.65
C THR A 215 10.75 -6.55 -6.17
N PHE A 216 11.01 -5.31 -6.59
CA PHE A 216 10.32 -4.15 -6.04
C PHE A 216 9.09 -3.77 -6.87
N ASN A 217 9.16 -3.91 -8.20
CA ASN A 217 8.01 -3.64 -9.07
C ASN A 217 6.90 -4.67 -8.90
N THR A 218 7.23 -5.91 -8.53
CA THR A 218 6.23 -6.95 -8.20
C THR A 218 5.37 -6.54 -7.01
N SER A 219 5.96 -5.97 -5.95
CA SER A 219 5.19 -5.51 -4.79
C SER A 219 4.54 -4.14 -5.01
N ASN A 220 5.15 -3.30 -5.85
CA ASN A 220 4.75 -1.92 -6.13
C ASN A 220 4.81 -1.69 -7.64
N PRO A 221 3.77 -2.05 -8.41
CA PRO A 221 3.78 -1.97 -9.87
C PRO A 221 3.65 -0.54 -10.36
N ILE A 222 4.70 0.24 -10.15
CA ILE A 222 4.81 1.67 -10.50
C ILE A 222 5.07 1.83 -12.00
N LEU A 223 5.84 0.90 -12.58
CA LEU A 223 6.22 0.90 -13.99
C LEU A 223 5.62 -0.29 -14.72
N ASP A 224 5.29 -0.09 -15.99
CA ASP A 224 5.04 -1.18 -16.93
C ASP A 224 6.37 -1.67 -17.51
N ARG A 225 6.63 -2.98 -17.39
CA ARG A 225 7.89 -3.59 -17.82
C ARG A 225 8.10 -3.45 -19.33
N GLY A 226 7.05 -3.63 -20.13
CA GLY A 226 7.11 -3.51 -21.58
C GLY A 226 7.46 -2.09 -21.99
N TYR A 227 6.67 -1.12 -21.54
CA TYR A 227 6.89 0.30 -21.82
C TYR A 227 8.29 0.77 -21.39
N PHE A 228 8.75 0.35 -20.20
CA PHE A 228 10.07 0.74 -19.70
C PHE A 228 11.19 0.28 -20.65
N TYR A 229 11.21 -0.99 -21.06
CA TYR A 229 12.28 -1.48 -21.93
C TYR A 229 12.17 -0.95 -23.37
N THR A 230 10.97 -0.66 -23.87
CA THR A 230 10.79 -0.17 -25.25
C THR A 230 10.98 1.33 -25.39
N ALA A 231 10.61 2.12 -24.39
CA ALA A 231 10.60 3.58 -24.45
C ALA A 231 11.58 4.19 -23.46
N THR A 232 11.33 4.05 -22.15
CA THR A 232 12.10 4.73 -21.09
C THR A 232 13.60 4.41 -21.16
N LEU A 233 13.95 3.13 -21.25
CA LEU A 233 15.35 2.70 -21.34
C LEU A 233 16.00 3.20 -22.64
N SER A 234 15.31 3.13 -23.78
CA SER A 234 15.85 3.58 -25.07
C SER A 234 16.22 5.07 -25.02
N VAL A 235 15.30 5.92 -24.58
CA VAL A 235 15.50 7.38 -24.50
C VAL A 235 16.62 7.73 -23.51
N ALA A 236 16.66 7.07 -22.36
CA ALA A 236 17.72 7.29 -21.38
C ALA A 236 19.11 6.91 -21.92
N MET A 237 19.21 5.80 -22.66
CA MET A 237 20.47 5.35 -23.27
C MET A 237 20.90 6.23 -24.44
N GLU A 238 19.97 6.60 -25.34
CA GLU A 238 20.24 7.48 -26.49
C GLU A 238 20.70 8.87 -26.06
N SER A 239 20.13 9.39 -24.97
CA SER A 239 20.54 10.67 -24.38
C SER A 239 21.79 10.58 -23.51
N GLY A 240 22.37 9.39 -23.32
CA GLY A 240 23.53 9.18 -22.47
C GLY A 240 23.27 9.55 -21.01
N PHE A 241 22.15 9.12 -20.42
CA PHE A 241 21.70 9.59 -19.11
C PHE A 241 21.60 11.12 -19.05
N GLY A 242 20.90 11.74 -20.00
CA GLY A 242 20.74 13.19 -20.07
C GLY A 242 19.90 13.79 -18.93
N TYR A 243 19.68 15.11 -18.99
CA TYR A 243 18.75 15.83 -18.11
C TYR A 243 17.32 15.69 -18.60
N ASN A 244 16.78 14.47 -18.56
CA ASN A 244 15.39 14.15 -18.90
C ASN A 244 14.78 13.18 -17.86
N ILE A 245 13.46 13.03 -17.90
CA ILE A 245 12.72 12.26 -16.90
C ILE A 245 12.99 10.76 -17.04
N GLU A 246 13.22 10.27 -18.26
CA GLU A 246 13.52 8.88 -18.55
C GLU A 246 14.85 8.46 -17.93
N SER A 247 15.87 9.31 -18.00
CA SER A 247 17.16 9.10 -17.32
C SER A 247 16.99 9.12 -15.80
N CYS A 248 16.14 9.99 -15.26
CA CYS A 248 15.83 10.00 -13.83
C CYS A 248 15.17 8.68 -13.39
N ILE A 249 14.19 8.18 -14.15
CA ILE A 249 13.52 6.90 -13.90
C ILE A 249 14.51 5.75 -14.00
N LEU A 250 15.34 5.70 -15.04
CA LEU A 250 16.35 4.64 -15.19
C LEU A 250 17.32 4.65 -14.00
N LEU A 251 17.85 5.80 -13.61
CA LEU A 251 18.80 5.89 -12.50
C LEU A 251 18.20 5.43 -11.17
N ILE A 252 16.95 5.79 -10.86
CA ILE A 252 16.31 5.28 -9.63
C ILE A 252 15.96 3.78 -9.72
N VAL A 253 15.63 3.28 -10.91
CA VAL A 253 15.48 1.84 -11.14
C VAL A 253 16.79 1.09 -10.92
N LEU A 254 17.93 1.64 -11.38
CA LEU A 254 19.24 1.06 -11.11
C LEU A 254 19.59 1.08 -9.61
N ALA A 255 19.29 2.18 -8.92
CA ALA A 255 19.49 2.30 -7.47
C ALA A 255 18.69 1.24 -6.68
N LEU A 256 17.40 1.08 -7.01
CA LEU A 256 16.56 0.03 -6.44
C LEU A 256 17.01 -1.37 -6.87
N GLY A 257 17.56 -1.52 -8.07
CA GLY A 257 18.21 -2.76 -8.53
C GLY A 257 19.37 -3.18 -7.63
N CYS A 258 20.21 -2.23 -7.20
CA CYS A 258 21.28 -2.50 -6.24
C CYS A 258 20.73 -2.99 -4.89
N MET A 259 19.64 -2.37 -4.40
CA MET A 259 18.95 -2.84 -3.20
C MET A 259 18.34 -4.23 -3.38
N ALA A 260 17.86 -4.56 -4.58
CA ALA A 260 17.29 -5.87 -4.89
C ALA A 260 18.36 -6.96 -4.87
N VAL A 261 19.56 -6.68 -5.40
CA VAL A 261 20.73 -7.56 -5.29
C VAL A 261 21.11 -7.80 -3.84
N THR A 262 21.16 -6.74 -3.03
CA THR A 262 21.42 -6.84 -1.58
C THR A 262 20.38 -7.73 -0.89
N ALA A 263 19.10 -7.54 -1.20
CA ALA A 263 18.00 -8.33 -0.64
C ALA A 263 18.10 -9.82 -1.01
N HIS A 264 18.48 -10.14 -2.25
CA HIS A 264 18.68 -11.53 -2.68
C HIS A 264 19.91 -12.18 -2.02
N LYS A 265 21.01 -11.42 -1.89
CA LYS A 265 22.22 -11.84 -1.17
C LYS A 265 21.92 -12.17 0.29
N GLU A 266 21.21 -11.28 0.99
CA GLU A 266 20.77 -11.49 2.38
C GLU A 266 19.84 -12.72 2.51
N ALA A 267 18.94 -12.92 1.55
CA ALA A 267 17.99 -14.02 1.58
C ALA A 267 18.62 -15.38 1.20
N GLY A 268 19.75 -15.37 0.50
CA GLY A 268 20.32 -16.56 -0.14
C GLY A 268 19.48 -17.06 -1.32
N PHE A 269 18.73 -16.18 -2.00
CA PHE A 269 17.91 -16.55 -3.15
C PHE A 269 18.59 -16.21 -4.48
N PRO A 270 18.31 -16.97 -5.55
CA PRO A 270 18.83 -16.67 -6.88
C PRO A 270 18.31 -15.30 -7.36
N LEU A 271 19.21 -14.47 -7.90
CA LEU A 271 18.88 -13.11 -8.36
C LEU A 271 17.91 -13.10 -9.56
N PHE A 272 18.01 -14.10 -10.42
CA PHE A 272 17.18 -14.26 -11.61
C PHE A 272 16.45 -15.61 -11.56
N PRO A 273 15.25 -15.72 -12.16
CA PRO A 273 14.53 -16.98 -12.25
C PRO A 273 15.40 -18.06 -12.93
N LEU A 274 15.56 -19.21 -12.26
CA LEU A 274 16.21 -20.39 -12.84
C LEU A 274 15.35 -20.89 -14.02
N ARG A 275 15.97 -21.09 -15.20
CA ARG A 275 15.28 -21.62 -16.40
C ARG A 275 15.65 -23.10 -16.59
N GLY A 276 14.67 -24.00 -16.62
CA GLY A 276 14.87 -25.41 -17.02
C GLY A 276 15.53 -26.31 -15.96
N GLU A 277 16.24 -27.36 -16.42
CA GLU A 277 16.90 -28.41 -15.61
C GLU A 277 18.00 -27.91 -14.64
N GLU A 278 18.31 -26.61 -14.65
CA GLU A 278 19.25 -25.95 -13.71
C GLU A 278 18.69 -25.82 -12.28
N ALA A 279 17.42 -26.17 -12.07
CA ALA A 279 16.76 -26.15 -10.76
C ALA A 279 17.37 -27.13 -9.73
N ASP A 280 18.00 -28.21 -10.19
CA ASP A 280 18.48 -29.29 -9.30
C ASP A 280 19.92 -29.08 -8.77
N GLY A 281 20.64 -28.04 -9.22
CA GLY A 281 22.04 -27.82 -8.84
C GLY A 281 22.41 -26.45 -8.25
N MET A 282 21.65 -25.39 -8.56
CA MET A 282 21.98 -24.00 -8.19
C MET A 282 20.97 -23.44 -7.17
N MET A 283 20.93 -24.03 -5.98
CA MET A 283 20.15 -23.49 -4.86
C MET A 283 20.96 -22.39 -4.15
N GLY A 284 20.82 -21.13 -4.56
CA GLY A 284 21.35 -20.02 -3.77
C GLY A 284 21.59 -18.72 -4.54
N PHE A 285 21.97 -17.68 -3.79
CA PHE A 285 22.47 -16.44 -4.39
C PHE A 285 23.87 -16.68 -4.97
N VAL A 286 24.01 -16.40 -6.27
CA VAL A 286 25.31 -16.36 -6.95
C VAL A 286 25.59 -14.91 -7.33
N PRO A 287 26.66 -14.29 -6.80
CA PRO A 287 27.01 -12.92 -7.16
C PRO A 287 27.28 -12.82 -8.66
N PRO A 288 26.63 -11.90 -9.39
CA PRO A 288 27.00 -11.63 -10.77
C PRO A 288 28.38 -10.97 -10.84
N ASP A 289 29.06 -11.06 -12.00
CA ASP A 289 30.40 -10.46 -12.21
C ASP A 289 30.44 -8.94 -11.93
N TRP A 290 29.29 -8.28 -11.98
CA TRP A 290 29.14 -6.85 -11.73
C TRP A 290 28.64 -6.51 -10.32
N ALA A 291 28.57 -7.48 -9.40
CA ALA A 291 28.05 -7.27 -8.04
C ALA A 291 28.75 -6.13 -7.28
N GLU A 292 30.05 -5.90 -7.53
CA GLU A 292 30.82 -4.80 -6.93
C GLU A 292 30.22 -3.41 -7.23
N VAL A 293 29.50 -3.24 -8.34
CA VAL A 293 28.81 -1.98 -8.67
C VAL A 293 27.72 -1.64 -7.66
N THR A 294 27.17 -2.65 -6.97
CA THR A 294 26.12 -2.48 -5.96
C THR A 294 26.64 -2.09 -4.58
N GLU A 295 27.96 -2.19 -4.37
CA GLU A 295 28.60 -1.88 -3.11
C GLU A 295 28.76 -0.38 -2.93
N GLU A 296 28.61 0.06 -1.68
CA GLU A 296 28.76 1.43 -1.24
C GLU A 296 29.63 1.46 0.01
N ALA A 297 30.09 2.65 0.42
CA ALA A 297 30.85 2.82 1.66
C ALA A 297 30.06 2.31 2.88
N GLU A 298 30.77 1.85 3.92
CA GLU A 298 30.16 1.31 5.12
C GLU A 298 29.11 2.25 5.72
N GLY A 299 27.93 1.70 6.06
CA GLY A 299 26.79 2.45 6.57
C GLY A 299 25.93 3.16 5.53
N MET A 300 26.36 3.20 4.25
CA MET A 300 25.56 3.81 3.17
C MET A 300 24.54 2.82 2.59
N PRO A 301 23.33 3.27 2.23
CA PRO A 301 22.37 2.44 1.51
C PRO A 301 22.90 2.07 0.11
N SER A 302 22.75 0.80 -0.28
CA SER A 302 23.14 0.32 -1.61
C SER A 302 22.47 1.14 -2.74
N GLY A 303 23.20 1.43 -3.81
CA GLY A 303 22.68 2.20 -4.95
C GLY A 303 22.62 3.72 -4.75
N LEU A 304 23.19 4.25 -3.67
CA LEU A 304 23.18 5.69 -3.37
C LEU A 304 23.85 6.51 -4.47
N ARG A 305 24.89 5.99 -5.13
CA ARG A 305 25.52 6.67 -6.28
C ARG A 305 24.56 6.92 -7.43
N PHE A 306 23.75 5.92 -7.79
CA PHE A 306 22.72 6.06 -8.80
C PHE A 306 21.62 7.03 -8.37
N LEU A 307 21.19 6.98 -7.09
CA LEU A 307 20.25 7.95 -6.55
C LEU A 307 20.81 9.39 -6.63
N ASN A 308 22.07 9.61 -6.32
CA ASN A 308 22.66 10.96 -6.37
C ASN A 308 22.71 11.51 -7.80
N GLU A 309 22.98 10.67 -8.79
CA GLU A 309 22.89 11.04 -10.20
C GLU A 309 21.45 11.38 -10.63
N GLN A 310 20.46 10.67 -10.07
CA GLN A 310 19.04 10.98 -10.25
C GLN A 310 18.68 12.32 -9.59
N ARG A 311 19.10 12.54 -8.33
CA ARG A 311 18.87 13.79 -7.57
C ARG A 311 19.46 15.00 -8.28
N ARG A 312 20.63 14.84 -8.91
CA ARG A 312 21.27 15.88 -9.71
C ARG A 312 20.45 16.27 -10.93
N ARG A 313 19.87 15.30 -11.64
CA ARG A 313 19.10 15.55 -12.87
C ARG A 313 17.70 16.07 -12.58
N ILE A 314 17.00 15.44 -11.63
CA ILE A 314 15.64 15.83 -11.26
C ILE A 314 15.58 17.24 -10.68
N GLY A 315 16.69 17.76 -10.13
CA GLY A 315 16.77 19.14 -9.64
C GLY A 315 16.39 20.19 -10.68
N PHE A 316 16.73 19.99 -11.95
CA PHE A 316 16.33 20.89 -13.05
C PHE A 316 14.92 20.59 -13.61
N LEU A 317 14.35 19.45 -13.25
CA LEU A 317 13.07 18.94 -13.77
C LEU A 317 11.95 18.96 -12.71
N ILE A 318 12.21 19.53 -11.53
CA ILE A 318 11.37 19.39 -10.33
C ILE A 318 9.92 19.89 -10.49
N CYS A 319 9.66 20.75 -11.47
CA CYS A 319 8.33 21.31 -11.75
C CYS A 319 7.52 20.51 -12.78
N GLY A 320 8.01 19.34 -13.24
CA GLY A 320 7.30 18.52 -14.20
C GLY A 320 6.03 17.87 -13.62
N MET A 321 5.00 17.74 -14.46
CA MET A 321 3.65 17.36 -14.04
C MET A 321 3.08 16.12 -14.76
N GLY A 322 3.91 15.39 -15.51
CA GLY A 322 3.52 14.17 -16.21
C GLY A 322 3.42 12.94 -15.31
N LEU A 323 2.83 11.86 -15.83
CA LEU A 323 2.75 10.57 -15.14
C LEU A 323 4.14 10.04 -14.78
N GLU A 324 5.12 10.25 -15.64
CA GLU A 324 6.53 9.88 -15.48
C GLU A 324 7.15 10.57 -14.27
N TYR A 325 6.73 11.80 -13.96
CA TYR A 325 7.17 12.52 -12.76
C TYR A 325 6.57 11.90 -11.50
N VAL A 326 5.29 11.53 -11.53
CA VAL A 326 4.65 10.80 -10.43
C VAL A 326 5.35 9.46 -10.18
N GLN A 327 5.63 8.71 -11.25
CA GLN A 327 6.38 7.46 -11.18
C GLN A 327 7.78 7.68 -10.61
N CYS A 328 8.51 8.69 -11.09
CA CYS A 328 9.83 9.01 -10.59
C CYS A 328 9.80 9.36 -9.08
N HIS A 329 8.86 10.20 -8.64
CA HIS A 329 8.70 10.53 -7.22
C HIS A 329 8.38 9.30 -6.38
N LEU A 330 7.48 8.42 -6.83
CA LEU A 330 7.18 7.16 -6.15
C LEU A 330 8.39 6.23 -6.03
N LEU A 331 9.17 6.08 -7.09
CA LEU A 331 10.38 5.25 -7.08
C LEU A 331 11.44 5.80 -6.11
N VAL A 332 11.62 7.12 -6.09
CA VAL A 332 12.55 7.78 -5.15
C VAL A 332 12.03 7.64 -3.72
N GLY A 333 10.72 7.78 -3.51
CA GLY A 333 10.07 7.50 -2.24
C GLY A 333 10.30 6.06 -1.78
N LEU A 334 10.17 5.08 -2.67
CA LEU A 334 10.43 3.67 -2.38
C LEU A 334 11.89 3.43 -1.96
N TYR A 335 12.85 4.10 -2.61
CA TYR A 335 14.25 4.03 -2.19
C TYR A 335 14.43 4.59 -0.77
N TYR A 336 13.87 5.75 -0.46
CA TYR A 336 13.93 6.32 0.89
C TYR A 336 13.24 5.44 1.94
N ALA A 337 12.13 4.79 1.59
CA ALA A 337 11.48 3.81 2.45
C ALA A 337 12.41 2.64 2.78
N GLN A 338 13.15 2.14 1.78
CA GLN A 338 14.11 1.06 1.95
C GLN A 338 15.35 1.48 2.75
N ALA A 339 15.79 2.73 2.60
CA ALA A 339 16.85 3.35 3.39
C ALA A 339 16.39 3.79 4.80
N VAL A 340 15.13 3.54 5.16
CA VAL A 340 14.52 3.92 6.46
C VAL A 340 14.64 5.42 6.73
N ARG A 341 14.45 6.24 5.69
CA ARG A 341 14.45 7.71 5.74
C ARG A 341 13.01 8.21 5.60
N VAL A 342 12.25 8.11 6.70
CA VAL A 342 10.79 8.22 6.65
C VAL A 342 10.29 9.60 6.23
N LEU A 343 10.95 10.69 6.64
CA LEU A 343 10.52 12.04 6.24
C LEU A 343 10.87 12.35 4.77
N ASP A 344 12.01 11.86 4.28
CA ASP A 344 12.36 11.95 2.85
C ASP A 344 11.40 11.11 2.00
N HIS A 345 11.00 9.93 2.50
CA HIS A 345 9.96 9.11 1.89
C HIS A 345 8.64 9.89 1.82
N TRP A 346 8.17 10.49 2.93
CA TRP A 346 6.97 11.33 2.92
C TRP A 346 7.05 12.49 1.93
N ASN A 347 8.17 13.22 1.88
CA ASN A 347 8.34 14.31 0.91
C ASN A 347 8.12 13.85 -0.54
N MET A 348 8.62 12.67 -0.89
CA MET A 348 8.46 12.12 -2.24
C MET A 348 7.04 11.58 -2.48
N ILE A 349 6.45 10.90 -1.51
CA ILE A 349 5.05 10.42 -1.59
C ILE A 349 4.08 11.61 -1.71
N HIS A 350 4.32 12.69 -0.97
CA HIS A 350 3.51 13.90 -1.04
C HIS A 350 3.61 14.56 -2.43
N LYS A 351 4.81 14.62 -3.03
CA LYS A 351 4.97 15.09 -4.43
C LYS A 351 4.23 14.20 -5.42
N ALA A 352 4.31 12.88 -5.26
CA ALA A 352 3.54 11.95 -6.08
C ALA A 352 2.03 12.15 -5.92
N ALA A 353 1.55 12.38 -4.69
CA ALA A 353 0.15 12.60 -4.39
C ALA A 353 -0.38 13.89 -5.03
N VAL A 354 0.35 14.99 -4.93
CA VAL A 354 0.01 16.24 -5.63
C VAL A 354 0.00 16.05 -7.15
N GLY A 355 0.96 15.29 -7.69
CA GLY A 355 0.98 14.95 -9.11
C GLY A 355 -0.24 14.13 -9.54
N CYS A 356 -0.65 13.12 -8.75
CA CYS A 356 -1.89 12.38 -8.97
C CYS A 356 -3.11 13.32 -8.98
N LEU A 357 -3.23 14.20 -7.98
CA LEU A 357 -4.34 15.17 -7.89
C LEU A 357 -4.41 16.09 -9.11
N MET A 358 -3.25 16.53 -9.63
CA MET A 358 -3.19 17.35 -10.83
C MET A 358 -3.60 16.59 -12.10
N LEU A 359 -3.24 15.31 -12.21
CA LEU A 359 -3.66 14.45 -13.32
C LEU A 359 -5.15 14.07 -13.24
N LEU A 360 -5.69 13.92 -12.01
CA LEU A 360 -7.07 13.52 -11.73
C LEU A 360 -8.07 14.68 -11.73
N ASN A 361 -7.63 15.95 -11.76
CA ASN A 361 -8.45 17.17 -11.65
C ASN A 361 -9.93 16.95 -11.98
N GLY A 362 -10.81 17.02 -10.97
CA GLY A 362 -12.13 16.38 -10.87
C GLY A 362 -12.93 16.12 -12.17
N SER A 363 -13.09 17.11 -13.05
CA SER A 363 -13.83 16.92 -14.31
C SER A 363 -13.16 15.95 -15.29
N LYS A 364 -11.83 15.76 -15.18
CA LYS A 364 -11.05 14.83 -16.01
C LYS A 364 -11.19 13.39 -15.53
N ALA A 365 -11.25 13.15 -14.22
CA ALA A 365 -11.34 11.79 -13.68
C ALA A 365 -12.67 11.12 -14.07
N GLU A 366 -13.77 11.86 -14.07
CA GLU A 366 -15.09 11.34 -14.47
C GLU A 366 -15.17 10.98 -15.97
N LEU A 367 -14.39 11.67 -16.81
CA LEU A 367 -14.34 11.46 -18.27
C LEU A 367 -13.22 10.52 -18.71
N MET A 368 -12.44 9.99 -17.76
CA MET A 368 -11.26 9.18 -18.05
C MET A 368 -11.67 7.77 -18.49
N ASP A 369 -11.10 7.30 -19.60
CA ASP A 369 -11.23 5.90 -20.01
C ASP A 369 -10.30 5.03 -19.15
N TRP A 370 -10.85 4.45 -18.09
CA TRP A 370 -10.13 3.58 -17.17
C TRP A 370 -9.80 2.19 -17.74
N ASP A 371 -10.24 1.86 -18.96
CA ASP A 371 -9.79 0.67 -19.69
C ASP A 371 -8.51 0.94 -20.51
N ALA A 372 -8.18 2.21 -20.77
CA ALA A 372 -6.95 2.60 -21.45
C ALA A 372 -5.71 2.37 -20.56
N TRP A 373 -4.61 1.98 -21.20
CA TRP A 373 -3.33 1.69 -20.51
C TRP A 373 -2.79 2.89 -19.72
N GLU A 374 -2.87 4.11 -20.26
CA GLU A 374 -2.38 5.32 -19.60
C GLU A 374 -3.14 5.61 -18.29
N SER A 375 -4.48 5.51 -18.33
CA SER A 375 -5.35 5.68 -17.17
C SER A 375 -5.14 4.56 -16.13
N ASP A 376 -4.91 3.33 -16.57
CA ASP A 376 -4.56 2.23 -15.66
C ASP A 376 -3.21 2.48 -14.96
N MET A 377 -2.21 3.01 -15.67
CA MET A 377 -0.95 3.40 -15.07
C MET A 377 -1.14 4.52 -14.03
N LEU A 378 -2.04 5.48 -14.28
CA LEU A 378 -2.45 6.48 -13.28
C LEU A 378 -3.11 5.82 -12.05
N ALA A 379 -3.99 4.85 -12.25
CA ALA A 379 -4.60 4.09 -11.14
C ALA A 379 -3.54 3.34 -10.33
N ARG A 380 -2.55 2.70 -10.96
CA ARG A 380 -1.45 2.02 -10.26
C ARG A 380 -0.65 2.98 -9.38
N VAL A 381 -0.24 4.13 -9.91
CA VAL A 381 0.50 5.12 -9.11
C VAL A 381 -0.36 5.74 -8.02
N PHE A 382 -1.65 5.98 -8.27
CA PHE A 382 -2.60 6.47 -7.27
C PHE A 382 -2.68 5.52 -6.07
N TRP A 383 -2.96 4.24 -6.30
CA TRP A 383 -3.12 3.27 -5.21
C TRP A 383 -1.81 2.99 -4.46
N ASN A 384 -0.66 2.99 -5.13
CA ASN A 384 0.64 2.96 -4.45
C ASN A 384 0.80 4.17 -3.52
N THR A 385 0.57 5.37 -4.06
CA THR A 385 0.72 6.63 -3.32
C THR A 385 -0.20 6.66 -2.10
N LEU A 386 -1.49 6.37 -2.28
CA LEU A 386 -2.48 6.37 -1.20
C LEU A 386 -2.14 5.38 -0.09
N MET A 387 -1.66 4.19 -0.45
CA MET A 387 -1.26 3.18 0.54
C MET A 387 -0.08 3.61 1.40
N PHE A 388 0.92 4.27 0.82
CA PHE A 388 2.09 4.81 1.54
C PHE A 388 1.74 6.05 2.34
N GLU A 389 1.07 7.04 1.71
CA GLU A 389 0.69 8.31 2.34
C GLU A 389 -0.14 8.05 3.60
N SER A 390 -1.10 7.13 3.52
CA SER A 390 -1.96 6.79 4.66
C SER A 390 -1.15 6.36 5.90
N ILE A 391 -0.02 5.67 5.74
CA ILE A 391 0.84 5.26 6.87
C ILE A 391 1.65 6.44 7.38
N LEU A 392 2.24 7.22 6.46
CA LEU A 392 3.15 8.31 6.79
C LEU A 392 2.44 9.47 7.50
N VAL A 393 1.28 9.89 6.99
CA VAL A 393 0.44 10.91 7.62
C VAL A 393 0.03 10.51 9.03
N GLN A 394 -0.30 9.23 9.22
CA GLN A 394 -0.70 8.72 10.54
C GLN A 394 0.46 8.71 11.53
N GLU A 395 1.64 8.23 11.14
CA GLU A 395 2.75 8.02 12.07
C GLU A 395 3.65 9.25 12.28
N LEU A 396 3.70 10.17 11.30
CA LEU A 396 4.49 11.40 11.40
C LEU A 396 3.66 12.64 11.77
N ASP A 397 2.33 12.54 11.84
CA ASP A 397 1.44 13.69 12.05
C ASP A 397 1.65 14.83 11.03
N VAL A 398 2.14 14.47 9.84
CA VAL A 398 2.41 15.39 8.74
C VAL A 398 1.13 15.69 7.95
N PRO A 399 1.03 16.85 7.27
CA PRO A 399 -0.18 17.20 6.53
C PRO A 399 -0.53 16.18 5.42
N PRO A 400 -1.80 15.73 5.34
CA PRO A 400 -2.27 14.94 4.20
C PRO A 400 -2.38 15.80 2.93
N SER A 401 -2.23 15.20 1.76
CA SER A 401 -2.39 15.92 0.49
C SER A 401 -3.84 16.10 0.04
N GLY A 402 -4.78 15.35 0.63
CA GLY A 402 -6.16 15.22 0.15
C GLY A 402 -6.39 14.07 -0.86
N LEU A 403 -5.37 13.23 -1.12
CA LEU A 403 -5.49 12.11 -2.07
C LEU A 403 -6.58 11.10 -1.70
N THR A 404 -6.85 10.94 -0.40
CA THR A 404 -7.89 10.04 0.12
C THR A 404 -9.28 10.37 -0.40
N ASP A 405 -9.57 11.63 -0.74
CA ASP A 405 -10.90 12.05 -1.22
C ASP A 405 -11.21 11.49 -2.63
N TYR A 406 -10.20 11.01 -3.34
CA TYR A 406 -10.34 10.39 -4.67
C TYR A 406 -10.40 8.85 -4.60
N GLU A 407 -10.42 8.24 -3.40
CA GLU A 407 -10.46 6.78 -3.22
C GLU A 407 -11.69 6.12 -3.88
N GLU A 408 -12.82 6.83 -3.91
CA GLU A 408 -14.06 6.35 -4.53
C GLU A 408 -14.09 6.60 -6.05
N ILE A 409 -13.29 7.55 -6.54
CA ILE A 409 -13.27 7.98 -7.95
C ILE A 409 -12.32 7.10 -8.77
N VAL A 410 -11.14 6.80 -8.21
CA VAL A 410 -10.11 6.04 -8.93
C VAL A 410 -10.36 4.54 -8.78
N PRO A 411 -10.63 3.80 -9.87
CA PRO A 411 -10.89 2.38 -9.79
C PRO A 411 -9.62 1.61 -9.45
N LEU A 412 -9.80 0.36 -9.01
CA LEU A 412 -8.68 -0.58 -8.90
C LEU A 412 -8.10 -0.88 -10.30
N PRO A 413 -6.77 -0.95 -10.45
CA PRO A 413 -6.14 -1.14 -11.76
C PRO A 413 -6.44 -2.53 -12.35
N LYS A 414 -6.68 -2.57 -13.65
CA LYS A 414 -7.01 -3.77 -14.43
C LYS A 414 -5.77 -4.42 -15.05
N PHE A 415 -4.65 -3.71 -15.10
CA PHE A 415 -3.39 -4.16 -15.68
C PHE A 415 -3.49 -4.57 -17.17
N PRO A 416 -3.99 -3.71 -18.08
CA PRO A 416 -3.91 -3.98 -19.50
C PRO A 416 -2.43 -4.02 -19.94
N SER A 417 -2.14 -4.84 -20.94
CA SER A 417 -0.79 -4.91 -21.53
C SER A 417 -0.51 -3.68 -22.37
N TYR A 418 0.72 -3.17 -22.32
CA TYR A 418 1.16 -2.12 -23.24
C TYR A 418 1.23 -2.66 -24.68
N ALA A 419 0.41 -2.10 -25.57
CA ALA A 419 0.42 -2.44 -27.00
C ALA A 419 1.39 -1.51 -27.75
N SER A 420 2.61 -1.97 -28.02
CA SER A 420 3.54 -1.20 -28.85
C SER A 420 3.11 -1.26 -30.33
N PRO A 421 2.98 -0.10 -31.02
CA PRO A 421 2.60 -0.07 -32.44
C PRO A 421 3.60 -0.76 -33.38
N SER A 422 4.84 -1.01 -32.92
CA SER A 422 5.92 -1.62 -33.72
C SER A 422 6.09 -3.13 -33.52
N SER A 423 5.37 -3.75 -32.57
CA SER A 423 5.55 -5.18 -32.25
C SER A 423 4.48 -6.05 -32.92
N LEU A 424 4.68 -6.36 -34.20
CA LEU A 424 3.89 -7.37 -34.91
C LEU A 424 4.35 -8.83 -34.64
N ALA A 425 5.35 -9.09 -33.78
CA ALA A 425 5.86 -10.45 -33.60
C ALA A 425 6.69 -10.75 -32.33
N SER A 426 6.64 -9.94 -31.26
CA SER A 426 7.20 -10.39 -29.98
C SER A 426 6.11 -11.10 -29.18
N SER A 427 6.23 -12.42 -28.97
CA SER A 427 5.43 -13.10 -27.94
C SER A 427 5.47 -12.26 -26.68
N PRO A 428 4.34 -12.06 -25.98
CA PRO A 428 4.37 -11.43 -24.66
C PRO A 428 5.46 -12.16 -23.88
N VAL A 429 6.46 -11.43 -23.36
CA VAL A 429 7.32 -12.02 -22.34
C VAL A 429 6.33 -12.45 -21.27
N GLU A 430 6.08 -13.75 -21.20
CA GLU A 430 5.08 -14.35 -20.35
C GLU A 430 5.50 -14.08 -18.91
N ASP A 431 5.11 -12.91 -18.38
CA ASP A 431 5.13 -12.57 -16.95
C ASP A 431 3.97 -13.33 -16.24
N THR A 432 3.60 -14.49 -16.79
CA THR A 432 2.48 -15.35 -16.43
C THR A 432 2.70 -15.98 -15.05
N GLU A 433 3.93 -16.02 -14.56
CA GLU A 433 4.29 -16.69 -13.31
C GLU A 433 4.15 -15.82 -12.06
N SER A 434 4.29 -14.50 -12.16
CA SER A 434 4.45 -13.66 -10.95
C SER A 434 3.13 -13.29 -10.27
N ASN A 435 1.99 -13.34 -10.99
CA ASN A 435 0.63 -13.07 -10.49
C ASN A 435 0.51 -11.83 -9.57
N TYR A 436 1.45 -10.89 -9.70
CA TYR A 436 1.64 -9.82 -8.73
C TYR A 436 0.49 -8.82 -8.73
N GLN A 437 -0.21 -8.68 -9.86
CA GLN A 437 -1.40 -7.83 -9.94
C GLN A 437 -2.44 -8.20 -8.88
N TYR A 438 -2.64 -9.49 -8.60
CA TYR A 438 -3.62 -9.94 -7.62
C TYR A 438 -3.20 -9.59 -6.19
N HIS A 439 -1.90 -9.70 -5.89
CA HIS A 439 -1.36 -9.26 -4.61
C HIS A 439 -1.52 -7.75 -4.44
N PHE A 440 -1.22 -6.95 -5.46
CA PHE A 440 -1.40 -5.50 -5.40
C PHE A 440 -2.87 -5.11 -5.18
N LEU A 441 -3.78 -5.73 -5.93
CA LEU A 441 -5.23 -5.52 -5.79
C LEU A 441 -5.74 -5.87 -4.40
N ALA A 442 -5.31 -7.02 -3.85
CA ALA A 442 -5.66 -7.42 -2.49
C ALA A 442 -5.15 -6.40 -1.45
N GLN A 443 -3.96 -5.84 -1.62
CA GLN A 443 -3.43 -4.78 -0.75
C GLN A 443 -4.23 -3.48 -0.83
N ALA A 444 -4.61 -3.05 -2.04
CA ALA A 444 -5.42 -1.85 -2.24
C ALA A 444 -6.84 -2.02 -1.64
N ALA A 445 -7.49 -3.17 -1.86
CA ALA A 445 -8.77 -3.49 -1.24
C ALA A 445 -8.69 -3.49 0.30
N HIS A 446 -7.61 -4.04 0.87
CA HIS A 446 -7.36 -4.00 2.30
C HIS A 446 -7.19 -2.56 2.83
N ARG A 447 -6.60 -1.65 2.05
CA ARG A 447 -6.48 -0.24 2.44
C ARG A 447 -7.84 0.42 2.60
N LYS A 448 -8.81 0.15 1.70
CA LYS A 448 -10.20 0.65 1.84
C LYS A 448 -10.80 0.19 3.17
N LEU A 449 -10.61 -1.09 3.52
CA LEU A 449 -11.08 -1.66 4.80
C LEU A 449 -10.44 -0.97 6.03
N LEU A 450 -9.12 -0.71 6.01
CA LEU A 450 -8.45 0.03 7.09
C LEU A 450 -8.92 1.47 7.21
N ASN A 451 -9.18 2.16 6.08
CA ASN A 451 -9.68 3.53 6.08
C ASN A 451 -11.08 3.60 6.70
N ARG A 452 -11.96 2.66 6.35
CA ARG A 452 -13.27 2.48 6.99
C ARG A 452 -13.14 2.24 8.50
N MET A 453 -12.31 1.28 8.91
CA MET A 453 -12.05 0.97 10.32
C MET A 453 -11.58 2.21 11.10
N ARG A 454 -10.61 2.96 10.56
CA ARG A 454 -10.12 4.20 11.17
C ARG A 454 -11.23 5.24 11.37
N ASN A 455 -12.19 5.31 10.47
CA ASN A 455 -13.26 6.29 10.56
C ASN A 455 -14.38 5.83 11.51
N SER A 456 -14.69 4.54 11.55
CA SER A 456 -15.82 4.00 12.32
C SER A 456 -15.46 3.53 13.74
N VAL A 457 -14.25 3.02 13.98
CA VAL A 457 -13.85 2.40 15.26
C VAL A 457 -13.09 3.37 16.16
N TYR A 458 -12.41 4.37 15.58
CA TYR A 458 -11.56 5.30 16.32
C TYR A 458 -12.23 6.66 16.59
N SER A 459 -13.48 6.83 16.15
CA SER A 459 -14.28 8.03 16.40
C SER A 459 -15.36 7.68 17.42
N TYR A 460 -15.52 8.48 18.47
CA TYR A 460 -16.58 8.28 19.45
C TYR A 460 -17.16 9.60 19.96
N GLU A 461 -18.47 9.62 20.13
CA GLU A 461 -19.17 10.74 20.76
C GLU A 461 -19.18 10.53 22.28
N SER A 462 -19.21 11.63 23.05
CA SER A 462 -19.11 11.58 24.51
C SER A 462 -20.27 10.83 25.20
N ASP A 463 -21.38 10.66 24.50
CA ASP A 463 -22.62 10.00 24.92
C ASP A 463 -22.70 8.52 24.45
N MET A 464 -21.72 8.04 23.67
CA MET A 464 -21.64 6.64 23.25
C MET A 464 -21.27 5.73 24.44
N THR A 465 -22.30 5.27 25.16
CA THR A 465 -22.17 4.35 26.30
C THR A 465 -21.44 3.03 25.97
N GLN A 466 -21.37 2.65 24.69
CA GLN A 466 -20.79 1.40 24.22
C GLN A 466 -19.52 1.58 23.36
N PHE A 467 -18.70 2.61 23.59
CA PHE A 467 -17.39 2.68 22.96
C PHE A 467 -16.39 1.72 23.62
N PRO A 468 -15.55 0.99 22.85
CA PRO A 468 -15.73 0.68 21.43
C PRO A 468 -16.84 -0.38 21.22
N SER A 469 -17.51 -0.32 20.06
CA SER A 469 -18.65 -1.19 19.75
C SER A 469 -18.20 -2.62 19.38
N ILE A 470 -18.63 -3.60 20.19
CA ILE A 470 -18.38 -5.03 19.95
C ILE A 470 -19.02 -5.48 18.63
N ALA A 471 -20.25 -5.05 18.36
CA ALA A 471 -20.97 -5.42 17.13
C ALA A 471 -20.22 -4.92 15.88
N LEU A 472 -19.69 -3.69 15.92
CA LEU A 472 -18.89 -3.14 14.84
C LEU A 472 -17.56 -3.89 14.67
N SER A 473 -16.88 -4.24 15.77
CA SER A 473 -15.65 -5.06 15.73
C SER A 473 -15.90 -6.41 15.07
N ARG A 474 -16.97 -7.11 15.46
CA ARG A 474 -17.36 -8.41 14.89
C ARG A 474 -17.69 -8.31 13.39
N GLU A 475 -18.41 -7.28 12.98
CA GLU A 475 -18.73 -7.06 11.56
C GLU A 475 -17.46 -6.77 10.73
N LEU A 476 -16.58 -5.89 11.20
CA LEU A 476 -15.32 -5.61 10.53
C LEU A 476 -14.39 -6.83 10.49
N GLN A 477 -14.44 -7.71 11.50
CA GLN A 477 -13.76 -9.01 11.48
C GLN A 477 -14.29 -9.89 10.36
N LEU A 478 -15.62 -10.01 10.20
CA LEU A 478 -16.22 -10.76 9.10
C LEU A 478 -15.78 -10.21 7.74
N GLN A 479 -15.75 -8.88 7.58
CA GLN A 479 -15.27 -8.25 6.35
C GLN A 479 -13.80 -8.57 6.06
N LEU A 480 -12.95 -8.59 7.08
CA LEU A 480 -11.54 -8.95 6.95
C LEU A 480 -11.34 -10.43 6.60
N ASP A 481 -12.11 -11.33 7.21
CA ASP A 481 -12.09 -12.77 6.89
C ASP A 481 -12.65 -13.05 5.48
N LEU A 482 -13.67 -12.30 5.08
CA LEU A 482 -14.19 -12.31 3.71
C LEU A 482 -13.13 -11.82 2.72
N TRP A 483 -12.48 -10.68 2.97
CA TRP A 483 -11.37 -10.21 2.14
C TRP A 483 -10.31 -11.30 1.93
N ARG A 484 -9.85 -11.95 3.00
CA ARG A 484 -8.84 -13.00 2.94
C ARG A 484 -9.31 -14.26 2.20
N SER A 485 -10.56 -14.68 2.41
CA SER A 485 -11.11 -15.89 1.80
C SER A 485 -11.43 -15.75 0.30
N HIS A 486 -11.57 -14.52 -0.20
CA HIS A 486 -11.86 -14.24 -1.61
C HIS A 486 -10.61 -14.14 -2.49
N HIS A 487 -9.43 -14.29 -1.89
CA HIS A 487 -8.17 -14.38 -2.62
C HIS A 487 -8.17 -15.61 -3.56
N PRO A 488 -7.69 -15.49 -4.81
CA PRO A 488 -7.46 -16.64 -5.68
C PRO A 488 -6.61 -17.72 -4.98
N PRO A 489 -6.84 -19.02 -5.23
CA PRO A 489 -6.15 -20.11 -4.52
C PRO A 489 -4.62 -20.02 -4.51
N PHE A 490 -4.01 -19.44 -5.55
CA PHE A 490 -2.55 -19.28 -5.67
C PHE A 490 -1.97 -18.14 -4.81
N ILE A 491 -2.80 -17.22 -4.29
CA ILE A 491 -2.41 -16.22 -3.29
C ILE A 491 -3.15 -16.39 -1.95
N GLN A 492 -4.07 -17.36 -1.88
CA GLN A 492 -4.81 -17.69 -0.67
C GLN A 492 -3.92 -18.54 0.23
N GLN A 493 -3.51 -17.96 1.36
CA GLN A 493 -2.62 -18.64 2.30
C GLN A 493 -3.39 -19.39 3.37
N ASP A 494 -3.02 -20.65 3.54
CA ASP A 494 -3.23 -21.40 4.78
C ASP A 494 -2.31 -20.82 5.88
N PRO A 495 -2.84 -20.38 7.03
CA PRO A 495 -2.06 -19.91 8.18
C PRO A 495 -0.87 -20.80 8.55
N GLN A 496 -0.98 -22.12 8.37
CA GLN A 496 0.06 -23.07 8.73
C GLN A 496 1.20 -23.17 7.71
N ASN A 497 0.96 -22.77 6.45
CA ASN A 497 1.92 -22.89 5.35
C ASN A 497 2.67 -21.59 5.03
N SER A 498 2.40 -20.50 5.77
CA SER A 498 3.09 -19.20 5.66
C SER A 498 4.62 -19.30 5.80
N HIS A 499 5.09 -20.37 6.44
CA HIS A 499 6.51 -20.63 6.74
C HIS A 499 7.08 -21.84 6.00
N SER A 500 6.28 -22.58 5.21
CA SER A 500 6.73 -23.81 4.57
C SER A 500 7.33 -23.55 3.17
N PRO A 501 8.60 -23.92 2.90
CA PRO A 501 9.29 -23.63 1.64
C PRO A 501 8.94 -24.65 0.53
N LEU A 502 7.66 -24.79 0.20
CA LEU A 502 7.19 -25.71 -0.86
C LEU A 502 7.05 -24.99 -2.21
N SER A 503 8.14 -24.32 -2.65
CA SER A 503 8.46 -23.90 -4.03
C SER A 503 7.62 -22.78 -4.72
N PRO A 504 8.22 -21.88 -5.55
CA PRO A 504 9.62 -21.81 -6.02
C PRO A 504 10.34 -20.49 -5.64
N THR A 505 11.56 -20.63 -5.07
CA THR A 505 12.81 -19.85 -5.31
C THR A 505 12.83 -18.31 -5.46
N LYS A 506 11.71 -17.58 -5.39
CA LYS A 506 11.64 -16.15 -5.73
C LYS A 506 11.33 -15.31 -4.49
N LEU A 507 12.24 -14.40 -4.15
CA LEU A 507 12.12 -13.48 -3.00
C LEU A 507 10.81 -12.67 -3.04
N ALA A 508 10.39 -12.20 -4.22
CA ALA A 508 9.15 -11.44 -4.38
C ALA A 508 7.91 -12.21 -3.89
N SER A 509 7.83 -13.52 -4.12
CA SER A 509 6.71 -14.34 -3.66
C SER A 509 6.63 -14.38 -2.13
N HIS A 510 7.78 -14.48 -1.45
CA HIS A 510 7.84 -14.38 0.01
C HIS A 510 7.42 -12.99 0.50
N VAL A 511 7.87 -11.91 -0.17
CA VAL A 511 7.48 -10.53 0.18
C VAL A 511 5.98 -10.34 0.05
N MET A 512 5.41 -10.69 -1.10
CA MET A 512 3.97 -10.57 -1.34
C MET A 512 3.15 -11.41 -0.37
N THR A 513 3.65 -12.61 -0.04
CA THR A 513 3.02 -13.52 0.92
C THR A 513 2.99 -12.90 2.32
N ALA A 514 4.14 -12.46 2.82
CA ALA A 514 4.23 -11.82 4.13
C ALA A 514 3.42 -10.51 4.20
N MET A 515 3.34 -9.76 3.10
CA MET A 515 2.56 -8.53 3.08
C MET A 515 1.06 -8.76 3.21
N LEU A 516 0.49 -9.75 2.51
CA LEU A 516 -0.94 -10.06 2.68
C LEU A 516 -1.24 -10.64 4.07
N HIS A 517 -0.38 -11.51 4.59
CA HIS A 517 -0.57 -12.07 5.92
C HIS A 517 -0.42 -11.01 7.02
N GLY A 518 0.63 -10.19 6.95
CA GLY A 518 0.82 -9.10 7.88
C GLY A 518 -0.32 -8.10 7.83
N ARG A 519 -0.88 -7.79 6.66
CA ARG A 519 -2.09 -6.95 6.55
C ARG A 519 -3.27 -7.55 7.30
N TYR A 520 -3.52 -8.85 7.15
CA TYR A 520 -4.54 -9.54 7.93
C TYR A 520 -4.33 -9.36 9.44
N LEU A 521 -3.11 -9.58 9.94
CA LEU A 521 -2.80 -9.41 11.36
C LEU A 521 -2.93 -7.94 11.82
N VAL A 522 -2.44 -6.99 11.02
CA VAL A 522 -2.58 -5.55 11.24
C VAL A 522 -4.06 -5.16 11.36
N GLY A 523 -4.91 -5.64 10.46
CA GLY A 523 -6.35 -5.39 10.49
C GLY A 523 -6.99 -5.93 11.78
N LYS A 524 -6.67 -7.17 12.16
CA LYS A 524 -7.16 -7.77 13.42
C LYS A 524 -6.71 -6.99 14.65
N HIS A 525 -5.46 -6.56 14.68
CA HIS A 525 -4.85 -5.82 15.77
C HIS A 525 -5.47 -4.42 15.91
N LEU A 526 -5.45 -3.63 14.84
CA LEU A 526 -5.88 -2.23 14.87
C LEU A 526 -7.37 -2.07 15.18
N MET A 527 -8.22 -2.99 14.72
CA MET A 527 -9.65 -2.97 15.03
C MET A 527 -9.92 -3.11 16.53
N ARG A 528 -9.07 -3.85 17.24
CA ARG A 528 -9.30 -4.23 18.64
C ARG A 528 -8.49 -3.44 19.65
N ARG A 529 -7.48 -2.69 19.20
CA ARG A 529 -6.72 -1.78 20.05
C ARG A 529 -7.57 -0.85 20.94
N PRO A 530 -8.71 -0.27 20.48
CA PRO A 530 -9.59 0.50 21.37
C PRO A 530 -10.11 -0.27 22.59
N PHE A 531 -10.26 -1.60 22.50
CA PHE A 531 -10.70 -2.43 23.61
C PHE A 531 -9.60 -2.56 24.66
N VAL A 532 -8.33 -2.60 24.23
CA VAL A 532 -7.17 -2.54 25.14
C VAL A 532 -7.13 -1.20 25.85
N TYR A 533 -7.37 -0.09 25.13
CA TYR A 533 -7.52 1.22 25.76
C TYR A 533 -8.61 1.20 26.84
N LYS A 534 -9.80 0.71 26.51
CA LYS A 534 -10.91 0.60 27.47
C LYS A 534 -10.51 -0.20 28.70
N ALA A 535 -9.96 -1.41 28.52
CA ALA A 535 -9.59 -2.28 29.63
C ALA A 535 -8.52 -1.68 30.56
N LEU A 536 -7.57 -0.91 30.02
CA LEU A 536 -6.53 -0.25 30.80
C LEU A 536 -7.01 1.02 31.54
N HIS A 537 -8.13 1.63 31.12
CA HIS A 537 -8.62 2.89 31.67
C HIS A 537 -9.99 2.78 32.37
N THR A 538 -10.61 1.60 32.41
CA THR A 538 -11.79 1.36 33.23
C THR A 538 -11.40 1.39 34.71
N PRO A 539 -12.09 2.20 35.56
CA PRO A 539 -11.84 2.25 37.00
C PRO A 539 -11.85 0.87 37.66
N ALA A 540 -11.09 0.70 38.75
CA ALA A 540 -10.93 -0.58 39.42
C ALA A 540 -12.26 -1.13 39.98
N GLU A 541 -13.19 -0.22 40.30
CA GLU A 541 -14.51 -0.52 40.86
C GLU A 541 -15.51 -1.00 39.78
N GLU A 542 -15.22 -0.74 38.50
CA GLU A 542 -16.11 -1.07 37.39
C GLU A 542 -15.77 -2.45 36.79
N ILE A 543 -16.82 -3.23 36.50
CA ILE A 543 -16.69 -4.55 35.88
C ILE A 543 -16.44 -4.38 34.38
N ILE A 544 -15.36 -4.99 33.87
CA ILE A 544 -15.15 -5.13 32.42
C ILE A 544 -15.95 -6.32 31.93
N SER A 545 -16.78 -6.10 30.90
CA SER A 545 -17.55 -7.17 30.27
C SER A 545 -16.63 -8.28 29.72
N PRO A 546 -17.00 -9.57 29.84
CA PRO A 546 -16.26 -10.67 29.22
C PRO A 546 -16.03 -10.49 27.72
N ASP A 547 -17.02 -9.96 26.99
CA ASP A 547 -16.87 -9.69 25.54
C ASP A 547 -15.75 -8.68 25.25
N VAL A 548 -15.51 -7.71 26.15
CA VAL A 548 -14.40 -6.75 26.00
C VAL A 548 -13.06 -7.45 26.23
N LEU A 549 -12.98 -8.33 27.22
CA LEU A 549 -11.77 -9.12 27.49
C LEU A 549 -11.44 -10.08 26.33
N ASP A 550 -12.45 -10.63 25.66
CA ASP A 550 -12.26 -11.47 24.46
C ASP A 550 -11.66 -10.66 23.29
N GLU A 551 -12.11 -9.42 23.10
CA GLU A 551 -11.52 -8.52 22.09
C GLU A 551 -10.10 -8.09 22.48
N VAL A 552 -9.81 -7.87 23.77
CA VAL A 552 -8.44 -7.62 24.26
C VAL A 552 -7.53 -8.79 23.97
N ARG A 553 -7.93 -10.01 24.36
CA ARG A 553 -7.17 -11.25 24.09
C ARG A 553 -6.90 -11.41 22.59
N SER A 554 -7.93 -11.27 21.76
CA SER A 554 -7.82 -11.35 20.31
C SER A 554 -6.89 -10.29 19.72
N CYS A 555 -6.85 -9.08 20.29
CA CYS A 555 -5.94 -8.02 19.90
C CYS A 555 -4.48 -8.43 20.14
N LEU A 556 -4.19 -8.91 21.36
CA LEU A 556 -2.84 -9.28 21.77
C LEU A 556 -2.34 -10.52 21.03
N GLU A 557 -3.18 -11.54 20.86
CA GLU A 557 -2.86 -12.73 20.05
C GLU A 557 -2.51 -12.35 18.61
N SER A 558 -3.27 -11.43 18.00
CA SER A 558 -3.01 -10.97 16.63
C SER A 558 -1.81 -10.03 16.51
N SER A 559 -1.19 -9.66 17.63
CA SER A 559 0.03 -8.84 17.68
C SER A 559 1.31 -9.69 17.56
N LEU A 560 1.22 -11.01 17.72
CA LEU A 560 2.38 -11.91 17.69
C LEU A 560 2.67 -12.43 16.28
N ASP A 561 3.91 -12.89 16.08
CA ASP A 561 4.37 -13.66 14.91
C ASP A 561 4.19 -12.99 13.55
N TRP A 562 4.31 -11.66 13.51
CA TRP A 562 4.20 -10.90 12.27
C TRP A 562 5.30 -11.28 11.27
N PRO A 563 4.94 -11.67 10.03
CA PRO A 563 5.86 -12.28 9.08
C PRO A 563 7.00 -11.35 8.64
N GLN A 564 6.88 -10.04 8.85
CA GLN A 564 7.87 -9.03 8.46
C GLN A 564 9.21 -9.16 9.20
N ILE A 565 9.23 -9.87 10.33
CA ILE A 565 10.45 -10.10 11.12
C ILE A 565 10.66 -11.58 11.44
N THR A 566 9.93 -12.48 10.76
CA THR A 566 10.06 -13.93 10.93
C THR A 566 10.39 -14.64 9.62
N GLY A 567 10.87 -15.88 9.70
CA GLY A 567 11.15 -16.71 8.54
C GLY A 567 12.20 -16.08 7.62
N VAL A 568 11.88 -15.93 6.32
CA VAL A 568 12.81 -15.36 5.32
C VAL A 568 13.29 -13.95 5.71
N PHE A 569 12.45 -13.15 6.37
CA PHE A 569 12.76 -11.76 6.71
C PHE A 569 13.63 -11.60 7.96
N GLU A 570 13.94 -12.69 8.67
CA GLU A 570 15.01 -12.70 9.67
C GLU A 570 16.36 -12.43 9.03
N ARG A 571 16.55 -12.90 7.79
CA ARG A 571 17.78 -12.70 7.00
C ARG A 571 17.62 -11.58 5.97
N ALA A 572 16.54 -11.62 5.17
CA ALA A 572 16.30 -10.72 4.04
C ALA A 572 15.68 -9.36 4.43
N ARG A 573 16.30 -8.64 5.37
CA ARG A 573 15.73 -7.39 5.92
C ARG A 573 15.62 -6.27 4.88
N THR A 574 16.49 -6.25 3.86
CA THR A 574 16.43 -5.29 2.76
C THR A 574 15.22 -5.52 1.84
N ALA A 575 14.65 -6.72 1.83
CA ALA A 575 13.44 -7.03 1.07
C ALA A 575 12.16 -6.51 1.72
N VAL A 576 12.17 -6.25 3.03
CA VAL A 576 10.97 -5.87 3.80
C VAL A 576 10.51 -4.46 3.36
N PRO A 577 9.30 -4.31 2.82
CA PRO A 577 8.77 -2.99 2.48
C PRO A 577 8.30 -2.27 3.75
N ILE A 578 8.32 -0.93 3.73
CA ILE A 578 7.72 -0.09 4.78
C ILE A 578 8.28 -0.40 6.19
N LYS A 579 9.59 -0.68 6.30
CA LYS A 579 10.30 -1.00 7.56
C LYS A 579 9.90 -0.06 8.70
N PHE A 580 9.98 1.25 8.48
CA PHE A 580 9.58 2.24 9.48
C PHE A 580 8.13 2.04 9.96
N GLY A 581 7.17 1.86 9.03
CA GLY A 581 5.77 1.68 9.40
C GLY A 581 5.52 0.42 10.23
N PHE A 582 6.23 -0.68 9.95
CA PHE A 582 6.20 -1.86 10.82
C PHE A 582 6.86 -1.60 12.17
N GLY A 583 7.99 -0.88 12.20
CA GLY A 583 8.61 -0.39 13.43
C GLY A 583 7.63 0.39 14.31
N SER A 584 6.87 1.33 13.72
CA SER A 584 5.80 2.05 14.44
C SER A 584 4.79 1.09 15.06
N GLN A 585 4.30 0.11 14.30
CA GLN A 585 3.32 -0.85 14.81
C GLN A 585 3.90 -1.73 15.92
N PHE A 586 5.14 -2.17 15.78
CA PHE A 586 5.85 -2.93 16.80
C PHE A 586 6.04 -2.13 18.09
N MET A 587 6.36 -0.84 18.00
CA MET A 587 6.37 0.06 19.16
C MET A 587 5.01 0.02 19.86
N GLY A 588 3.92 0.19 19.11
CA GLY A 588 2.58 0.10 19.66
C GLY A 588 2.24 -1.24 20.31
N GLN A 589 2.61 -2.37 19.68
CA GLN A 589 2.38 -3.70 20.24
C GLN A 589 3.05 -3.89 21.59
N LEU A 590 4.32 -3.49 21.72
CA LEU A 590 5.09 -3.63 22.96
C LEU A 590 4.53 -2.73 24.05
N LEU A 591 4.12 -1.50 23.73
CA LEU A 591 3.44 -0.64 24.72
C LEU A 591 2.14 -1.26 25.23
N LEU A 592 1.33 -1.86 24.34
CA LEU A 592 0.10 -2.54 24.73
C LEU A 592 0.38 -3.77 25.59
N LEU A 593 1.34 -4.61 25.21
CA LEU A 593 1.75 -5.77 26.01
C LEU A 593 2.23 -5.34 27.40
N LYS A 594 3.07 -4.30 27.48
CA LYS A 594 3.56 -3.78 28.75
C LYS A 594 2.44 -3.19 29.62
N GLY A 595 1.52 -2.44 29.02
CA GLY A 595 0.35 -1.90 29.71
C GLY A 595 -0.53 -3.00 30.31
N VAL A 596 -0.76 -4.08 29.56
CA VAL A 596 -1.54 -5.23 30.02
C VAL A 596 -0.80 -6.02 31.10
N GLU A 597 0.50 -6.27 30.95
CA GLU A 597 1.36 -6.93 31.95
C GLU A 597 1.31 -6.22 33.30
N MET A 598 1.43 -4.89 33.28
CA MET A 598 1.51 -4.06 34.49
C MET A 598 0.13 -3.66 35.03
N SER A 599 -0.97 -4.13 34.43
CA SER A 599 -2.31 -3.81 34.89
C SER A 599 -2.52 -4.29 36.33
N ILE A 600 -3.21 -3.49 37.15
CA ILE A 600 -3.61 -3.88 38.51
C ILE A 600 -4.64 -5.01 38.52
N ARG A 601 -5.39 -5.18 37.42
CA ARG A 601 -6.49 -6.15 37.29
C ARG A 601 -6.00 -7.49 36.80
N GLU A 602 -6.30 -8.54 37.54
CA GLU A 602 -5.90 -9.89 37.18
C GLU A 602 -6.56 -10.38 35.88
N GLU A 603 -7.84 -10.06 35.64
CA GLU A 603 -8.51 -10.45 34.40
C GLU A 603 -7.90 -9.82 33.14
N VAL A 604 -7.32 -8.62 33.26
CA VAL A 604 -6.62 -7.95 32.15
C VAL A 604 -5.27 -8.62 31.90
N ARG A 605 -4.48 -8.87 32.96
CA ARG A 605 -3.21 -9.62 32.84
C ARG A 605 -3.40 -11.01 32.24
N ALA A 606 -4.50 -11.68 32.57
CA ALA A 606 -4.85 -13.01 32.03
C ALA A 606 -5.17 -13.03 30.52
N CYS A 607 -5.26 -11.87 29.87
CA CYS A 607 -5.41 -11.76 28.42
C CYS A 607 -4.08 -11.86 27.66
N LEU A 608 -2.93 -11.85 28.35
CA LEU A 608 -1.62 -11.99 27.70
C LEU A 608 -1.51 -13.35 26.97
N PRO A 609 -1.18 -13.35 25.68
CA PRO A 609 -1.11 -14.56 24.88
C PRO A 609 0.12 -15.40 25.21
N VAL A 610 0.04 -16.72 25.04
CA VAL A 610 1.21 -17.60 25.20
C VAL A 610 2.32 -17.19 24.24
N GLY A 611 3.54 -17.08 24.76
CA GLY A 611 4.73 -16.74 23.99
C GLY A 611 4.98 -15.24 23.77
N TRP A 612 4.18 -14.36 24.40
CA TRP A 612 4.33 -12.91 24.29
C TRP A 612 5.73 -12.40 24.68
N GLU A 613 6.37 -12.99 25.71
CA GLU A 613 7.73 -12.60 26.13
C GLU A 613 8.78 -12.90 25.04
N GLN A 614 8.66 -14.06 24.37
CA GLN A 614 9.57 -14.39 23.26
C GLN A 614 9.36 -13.46 22.07
N TRP A 615 8.11 -13.05 21.82
CA TRP A 615 7.81 -12.06 20.81
C TRP A 615 8.40 -10.69 21.14
N VAL A 616 8.32 -10.24 22.40
CA VAL A 616 8.97 -8.99 22.86
C VAL A 616 10.46 -9.02 22.55
N GLU A 617 11.18 -10.09 22.91
CA GLU A 617 12.61 -10.21 22.62
C GLU A 617 12.92 -10.18 21.12
N LYS A 618 12.07 -10.82 20.31
CA LYS A 618 12.21 -10.82 18.85
C LYS A 618 12.04 -9.42 18.26
N VAL A 619 11.06 -8.68 18.76
CA VAL A 619 10.81 -7.29 18.34
C VAL A 619 11.91 -6.35 18.83
N LEU A 620 12.41 -6.51 20.06
CA LEU A 620 13.58 -5.75 20.54
C LEU A 620 14.82 -6.01 19.67
N GLY A 621 15.02 -7.26 19.22
CA GLY A 621 16.05 -7.61 18.23
C GLY A 621 15.88 -6.83 16.92
N TYR A 622 14.65 -6.68 16.42
CA TYR A 622 14.38 -5.84 15.25
C TYR A 622 14.76 -4.37 15.48
N PHE A 623 14.40 -3.79 16.63
CA PHE A 623 14.75 -2.40 16.95
C PHE A 623 16.27 -2.20 17.07
N ARG A 624 17.01 -3.13 17.67
CA ARG A 624 18.49 -3.11 17.73
C ARG A 624 19.11 -3.06 16.34
N ASP A 625 18.59 -3.86 15.41
CA ASP A 625 19.08 -3.88 14.02
C ASP A 625 18.72 -2.60 13.24
N MET A 626 17.59 -1.98 13.55
CA MET A 626 17.11 -0.78 12.85
C MET A 626 17.58 0.54 13.47
N ALA A 627 17.98 0.56 14.73
CA ALA A 627 18.43 1.75 15.44
C ALA A 627 19.57 2.50 14.71
N PRO A 628 20.59 1.85 14.12
CA PRO A 628 21.60 2.55 13.33
C PRO A 628 21.06 3.23 12.07
N LYS A 629 19.88 2.83 11.59
CA LYS A 629 19.27 3.27 10.33
C LYS A 629 18.24 4.37 10.50
N SER A 630 17.72 4.63 11.70
CA SER A 630 16.74 5.68 11.96
C SER A 630 16.89 6.23 13.38
N PRO A 631 17.03 7.56 13.55
CA PRO A 631 17.08 8.17 14.87
C PRO A 631 15.78 7.94 15.68
N THR A 632 14.64 7.84 15.01
CA THR A 632 13.37 7.49 15.67
C THR A 632 13.39 6.06 16.16
N LEU A 633 13.75 5.08 15.34
CA LEU A 633 13.78 3.68 15.78
C LEU A 633 14.84 3.44 16.88
N ALA A 634 15.92 4.23 16.90
CA ALA A 634 16.87 4.25 18.01
C ALA A 634 16.24 4.83 19.30
N ARG A 635 15.43 5.88 19.19
CA ARG A 635 14.68 6.44 20.32
C ARG A 635 13.61 5.46 20.81
N ASP A 636 12.92 4.77 19.92
CA ASP A 636 11.94 3.73 20.26
C ASP A 636 12.60 2.61 21.04
N LEU A 637 13.76 2.12 20.56
CA LEU A 637 14.56 1.12 21.28
C LEU A 637 14.90 1.59 22.69
N TYR A 638 15.39 2.82 22.85
CA TYR A 638 15.74 3.38 24.14
C TYR A 638 14.54 3.42 25.10
N ILE A 639 13.37 3.84 24.62
CA ILE A 639 12.13 3.88 25.42
C ILE A 639 11.71 2.46 25.80
N LEU A 640 11.73 1.53 24.86
CA LEU A 640 11.34 0.14 25.08
C LEU A 640 12.29 -0.57 26.04
N GLU A 641 13.60 -0.41 25.89
CA GLU A 641 14.58 -1.01 26.81
C GLU A 641 14.44 -0.43 28.22
N ALA A 642 14.12 0.86 28.37
CA ALA A 642 13.82 1.44 29.68
C ALA A 642 12.54 0.84 30.29
N LEU A 643 11.48 0.64 29.50
CA LEU A 643 10.22 0.05 29.96
C LEU A 643 10.34 -1.44 30.32
N TYR A 644 11.18 -2.18 29.61
CA TYR A 644 11.36 -3.63 29.80
C TYR A 644 12.58 -3.98 30.67
N SER A 645 13.41 -3.00 31.05
CA SER A 645 14.45 -3.19 32.06
C SER A 645 13.81 -3.49 33.42
N LYS A 646 14.31 -4.52 34.10
CA LYS A 646 13.80 -5.02 35.38
C LYS A 646 14.29 -4.20 36.56
#